data_AF-A0A9Q0S0H2-F1
#
_entry.id   AF-A0A9Q0S0H2-F1
#
_cell.length_a   1.000
_cell.length_b   1.000
_cell.length_c   1.000
_cell.angle_alpha   90.00
_cell.angle_beta   90.00
_cell.angle_gamma   90.00
#
_symmetry.space_group_name_H-M   'P 1'
#
loop_
_entity.id
_entity.type
_entity.pdbx_description
1 polymer ?
#
loop_
_entity_poly.entity_id
_entity_poly.type
_entity_poly.pdbx_seq_one_letter_code
_entity_poly.pdbx_strand_id
1 'polypeptide(L)'
;MKNFFGIFGNNDRAPAHDTPPSPCNCSCGERNDATRIVGGQAAGINEFPWMARLSYFNRFYCGGMLINDRYVLTAAHCVKGFMWFMIKVTFGEHDRCNDSTRPETRFVLRAISQQFSFTNFDNDIAMLRLNDRVPITDFIRPICLPDNPDNLYVDEKAVATGWGTLKEDGKPSCILQEVEVPVLSNEICVKDTNYTDKMITDNMLCAGYPGVGKKDSCQGDSGGPLISQRADKRYELIGPLFILCTAPNILNGFHVSSYVFLGKMPTSYWCVIPELKSANWTTDQMRMISTKEHGLGDSCHVLNYNYSMLSHMNYNEALEYVQNNEVPEEISCLRSDRFYFDYFYNEGNSIVSEWDLVCENSFWRSTVQAAVSAGKFMGATSFGIISDKFGRKTAFSIGALVHIVGSILTTVSTWYWFFLIGRFMLGLATGALFYAAFALLTENIGIKPRSWMSIVITASYPIGMLLLALSANFLHFWRYLQLSLTIPAASLIFIVYYMKESPRWLLNKNREEEAYKIVFKTNKSIEQLPMKKDDNTAVEVKVEPSGSKLKNAFSEICGLYGSSQYRKLALICHFSFFVSSLSYYVTALNADNLSANRVVYVASTGFVDIFAYLCTIIILKFVGRKYSTFSLFAFSGLCLLSLLAIPRDGVTWIVSIAMFARFGITASYSVVTLHTAELFPTNLRSSALGTSSTIAHVGSISAPFVVDYLGKFAWYIPTTICGTTALLAGILAATLPETKQKTLDDKK
;
A
#
# COMPACT_ATOMS: atom_id res chain seq x y z
N MET A 1 4.43 71.74 24.69
CA MET A 1 3.96 72.81 23.78
C MET A 1 2.98 72.21 22.79
N LYS A 2 1.76 72.75 22.76
CA LYS A 2 0.75 72.83 21.68
C LYS A 2 0.48 71.60 20.78
N ASN A 3 -0.73 71.06 20.96
CA ASN A 3 -1.64 70.63 19.88
C ASN A 3 -1.73 71.70 18.78
N PHE A 4 -1.75 71.31 17.51
CA PHE A 4 -2.21 72.14 16.40
C PHE A 4 -2.74 71.25 15.25
N PHE A 5 -4.07 71.28 15.05
CA PHE A 5 -4.87 70.78 13.89
C PHE A 5 -4.91 69.27 13.63
N GLY A 6 -6.04 68.58 13.44
CA GLY A 6 -7.42 69.01 13.24
C GLY A 6 -8.04 68.31 12.01
N ILE A 7 -8.92 67.33 12.28
CA ILE A 7 -10.16 67.04 11.53
C ILE A 7 -10.01 66.50 10.08
N PHE A 8 -10.09 65.17 9.96
CA PHE A 8 -11.07 64.50 9.09
C PHE A 8 -11.54 63.22 9.79
N GLY A 9 -12.81 63.19 10.17
CA GLY A 9 -13.48 61.96 10.56
C GLY A 9 -13.93 61.20 9.32
N ASN A 10 -13.70 59.91 9.28
CA ASN A 10 -14.80 58.96 9.20
C ASN A 10 -14.31 57.53 9.49
N ASN A 11 -15.19 56.78 10.12
CA ASN A 11 -15.03 55.39 10.50
C ASN A 11 -14.67 54.50 9.29
N ASP A 12 -13.42 54.03 9.24
CA ASP A 12 -13.05 52.79 8.54
C ASP A 12 -12.23 51.93 9.50
N ARG A 13 -12.84 51.56 10.63
CA ARG A 13 -12.44 50.27 11.24
C ARG A 13 -12.87 49.21 10.23
N ALA A 14 -11.89 48.53 9.65
CA ALA A 14 -12.13 47.28 8.93
C ALA A 14 -13.11 46.43 9.76
N PRO A 15 -14.20 45.91 9.16
CA PRO A 15 -15.14 45.09 9.90
C PRO A 15 -14.38 43.93 10.54
N ALA A 16 -14.64 43.74 11.83
CA ALA A 16 -13.97 42.77 12.68
C ALA A 16 -14.07 41.36 12.09
N HIS A 17 -13.09 40.54 12.47
CA HIS A 17 -12.84 39.15 12.08
C HIS A 17 -13.97 38.13 12.38
N ASP A 18 -15.17 38.61 12.73
CA ASP A 18 -16.25 37.91 13.43
C ASP A 18 -17.56 37.86 12.60
N THR A 19 -17.51 37.83 11.27
CA THR A 19 -18.70 37.46 10.51
C THR A 19 -18.98 35.97 10.71
N PRO A 20 -20.10 35.58 11.34
CA PRO A 20 -20.49 34.18 11.44
C PRO A 20 -20.68 33.61 10.02
N PRO A 21 -20.43 32.31 9.80
CA PRO A 21 -20.64 31.70 8.50
C PRO A 21 -22.08 31.99 8.04
N SER A 22 -22.22 32.60 6.86
CA SER A 22 -23.52 32.75 6.21
C SER A 22 -24.18 31.37 6.13
N PRO A 23 -25.44 31.20 6.58
CA PRO A 23 -26.11 29.92 6.48
C PRO A 23 -26.51 29.68 5.01
N CYS A 24 -25.68 28.97 4.24
CA CYS A 24 -25.99 28.66 2.84
C CYS A 24 -25.44 27.27 2.45
N ASN A 25 -26.32 26.45 1.85
CA ASN A 25 -25.97 25.30 1.02
C ASN A 25 -24.99 25.77 -0.08
N CYS A 26 -23.69 25.60 0.12
CA CYS A 26 -22.70 25.92 -0.89
C CYS A 26 -22.63 24.78 -1.92
N SER A 27 -23.32 24.93 -3.05
CA SER A 27 -23.12 24.08 -4.24
C SER A 27 -21.91 24.57 -5.04
N CYS A 28 -21.24 23.66 -5.74
CA CYS A 28 -20.09 23.95 -6.61
C CYS A 28 -20.44 23.67 -8.07
N GLY A 29 -19.71 24.31 -8.99
CA GLY A 29 -19.72 23.97 -10.42
C GLY A 29 -21.03 24.27 -11.17
N GLU A 30 -21.85 25.19 -10.65
CA GLU A 30 -23.07 25.66 -11.31
C GLU A 30 -22.76 26.85 -12.24
N ARG A 31 -22.93 26.64 -13.55
CA ARG A 31 -22.79 27.68 -14.59
C ARG A 31 -24.08 28.50 -14.69
N ASN A 32 -23.97 29.81 -14.95
CA ASN A 32 -25.13 30.65 -15.30
C ASN A 32 -25.33 30.58 -16.83
N ASP A 33 -26.38 29.90 -17.29
CA ASP A 33 -26.57 29.61 -18.73
C ASP A 33 -26.83 30.88 -19.57
N ALA A 34 -25.98 31.10 -20.58
CA ALA A 34 -26.27 31.93 -21.76
C ALA A 34 -26.41 31.03 -23.01
N THR A 35 -27.22 31.45 -23.98
CA THR A 35 -27.53 30.68 -25.20
C THR A 35 -26.27 30.37 -26.04
N ARG A 36 -26.08 29.09 -26.39
CA ARG A 36 -24.87 28.51 -27.00
C ARG A 36 -24.80 28.74 -28.53
N ILE A 37 -23.70 29.33 -29.04
CA ILE A 37 -23.32 29.34 -30.47
C ILE A 37 -21.80 29.05 -30.58
N VAL A 38 -21.38 28.31 -31.61
CA VAL A 38 -20.07 27.64 -31.70
C VAL A 38 -18.98 28.53 -32.34
N GLY A 39 -17.90 28.80 -31.61
CA GLY A 39 -16.83 29.72 -32.02
C GLY A 39 -16.34 30.48 -30.80
N GLY A 40 -15.04 30.46 -30.44
CA GLY A 40 -14.58 31.18 -29.24
C GLY A 40 -15.10 32.61 -29.24
N GLN A 41 -15.77 33.00 -28.18
CA GLN A 41 -16.60 34.20 -28.13
C GLN A 41 -16.53 34.85 -26.74
N ALA A 42 -17.01 36.07 -26.65
CA ALA A 42 -17.23 36.71 -25.37
C ALA A 42 -18.16 35.84 -24.52
N ALA A 43 -17.70 35.48 -23.32
CA ALA A 43 -18.54 34.80 -22.35
C ALA A 43 -19.74 35.68 -21.99
N GLY A 44 -20.84 35.09 -21.52
CA GLY A 44 -21.92 35.83 -20.90
C GLY A 44 -21.47 36.56 -19.63
N ILE A 45 -22.13 37.67 -19.31
CA ILE A 45 -21.92 38.37 -18.03
C ILE A 45 -22.24 37.37 -16.89
N ASN A 46 -21.26 37.11 -16.03
CA ASN A 46 -21.33 36.18 -14.91
C ASN A 46 -21.60 34.71 -15.28
N GLU A 47 -21.36 34.31 -16.52
CA GLU A 47 -21.54 32.92 -16.97
C GLU A 47 -20.68 31.92 -16.19
N PHE A 48 -19.45 32.32 -15.84
CA PHE A 48 -18.46 31.51 -15.11
C PHE A 48 -18.17 32.12 -13.72
N PRO A 49 -19.01 31.85 -12.71
CA PRO A 49 -18.96 32.54 -11.42
C PRO A 49 -17.74 32.18 -10.55
N TRP A 50 -16.95 31.16 -10.92
CA TRP A 50 -15.70 30.82 -10.26
C TRP A 50 -14.49 31.60 -10.78
N MET A 51 -14.62 32.37 -11.85
CA MET A 51 -13.48 33.07 -12.44
C MET A 51 -12.85 34.09 -11.50
N ALA A 52 -11.53 34.04 -11.43
CA ALA A 52 -10.71 34.95 -10.64
C ALA A 52 -9.66 35.62 -11.54
N ARG A 53 -9.53 36.93 -11.42
CA ARG A 53 -8.51 37.72 -12.11
C ARG A 53 -7.33 37.96 -11.19
N LEU A 54 -6.11 37.60 -11.61
CA LEU A 54 -4.88 37.95 -10.89
C LEU A 54 -4.27 39.21 -11.50
N SER A 55 -3.91 40.15 -10.63
CA SER A 55 -3.20 41.37 -11.03
C SER A 55 -2.02 41.68 -10.14
N TYR A 56 -0.96 42.20 -10.75
CA TYR A 56 0.29 42.57 -10.10
C TYR A 56 0.62 44.03 -10.50
N PHE A 57 0.90 44.89 -9.52
CA PHE A 57 0.98 46.35 -9.74
C PHE A 57 -0.23 46.94 -10.49
N ASN A 58 -1.45 46.49 -10.15
CA ASN A 58 -2.71 46.83 -10.83
C ASN A 58 -2.79 46.45 -12.31
N ARG A 59 -1.86 45.63 -12.83
CA ARG A 59 -1.92 45.11 -14.19
C ARG A 59 -2.36 43.65 -14.19
N PHE A 60 -3.35 43.33 -15.01
CA PHE A 60 -3.75 41.95 -15.27
C PHE A 60 -2.59 41.17 -15.90
N TYR A 61 -2.40 39.92 -15.46
CA TYR A 61 -1.38 39.06 -16.06
C TYR A 61 -1.74 37.56 -16.06
N CYS A 62 -2.64 37.09 -15.19
CA CYS A 62 -3.06 35.69 -15.14
C CYS A 62 -4.50 35.50 -14.67
N GLY A 63 -5.07 34.35 -15.01
CA GLY A 63 -6.34 33.85 -14.51
C GLY A 63 -6.22 33.00 -13.24
N GLY A 64 -7.35 32.67 -12.66
CA GLY A 64 -7.52 31.84 -11.48
C GLY A 64 -8.96 31.38 -11.34
N MET A 65 -9.21 30.52 -10.37
CA MET A 65 -10.52 29.95 -10.11
C MET A 65 -10.78 29.76 -8.61
N LEU A 66 -11.96 30.16 -8.14
CA LEU A 66 -12.40 30.00 -6.76
C LEU A 66 -12.78 28.54 -6.49
N ILE A 67 -12.16 27.89 -5.49
CA ILE A 67 -12.46 26.49 -5.12
C ILE A 67 -13.27 26.38 -3.82
N ASN A 68 -13.31 27.45 -3.03
CA ASN A 68 -14.20 27.68 -1.89
C ASN A 68 -14.19 29.18 -1.55
N ASP A 69 -14.84 29.60 -0.47
CA ASP A 69 -14.92 31.01 -0.06
C ASP A 69 -13.60 31.68 0.37
N ARG A 70 -12.44 30.99 0.32
CA ARG A 70 -11.17 31.51 0.84
C ARG A 70 -9.93 31.16 0.00
N TYR A 71 -10.05 30.25 -0.96
CA TYR A 71 -8.93 29.72 -1.73
C TYR A 71 -9.19 29.82 -3.23
N VAL A 72 -8.14 30.22 -3.95
CA VAL A 72 -8.11 30.28 -5.41
C VAL A 72 -7.04 29.36 -5.94
N LEU A 73 -7.34 28.62 -7.00
CA LEU A 73 -6.37 27.86 -7.76
C LEU A 73 -5.94 28.65 -9.00
N THR A 74 -4.67 28.54 -9.40
CA THR A 74 -4.06 29.21 -10.55
C THR A 74 -2.82 28.42 -11.00
N ALA A 75 -2.10 28.89 -12.02
CA ALA A 75 -0.85 28.28 -12.48
C ALA A 75 0.33 28.69 -11.59
N ALA A 76 1.35 27.84 -11.49
CA ALA A 76 2.53 28.13 -10.68
C ALA A 76 3.42 29.21 -11.28
N HIS A 77 3.55 29.28 -12.60
CA HIS A 77 4.29 30.34 -13.29
C HIS A 77 3.64 31.73 -13.13
N CYS A 78 2.33 31.76 -12.84
CA CYS A 78 1.61 32.99 -12.49
C CYS A 78 1.96 33.53 -11.10
N VAL A 79 2.77 32.82 -10.32
CA VAL A 79 3.04 33.23 -8.94
C VAL A 79 4.52 33.13 -8.58
N LYS A 80 5.22 32.12 -9.08
CA LYS A 80 6.68 32.01 -8.92
C LYS A 80 7.36 33.12 -9.71
N GLY A 81 8.20 33.90 -9.02
CA GLY A 81 8.85 35.09 -9.57
C GLY A 81 8.14 36.41 -9.23
N PHE A 82 6.90 36.34 -8.72
CA PHE A 82 6.13 37.50 -8.27
C PHE A 82 6.13 37.62 -6.75
N MET A 83 6.09 38.85 -6.22
CA MET A 83 5.87 39.08 -4.79
C MET A 83 4.40 38.86 -4.47
N TRP A 84 4.05 37.66 -3.95
CA TRP A 84 2.65 37.24 -3.83
C TRP A 84 1.74 38.24 -3.09
N PHE A 85 2.23 38.94 -2.07
CA PHE A 85 1.43 39.92 -1.31
C PHE A 85 1.03 41.16 -2.11
N MET A 86 1.64 41.36 -3.28
CA MET A 86 1.25 42.40 -4.24
C MET A 86 0.26 41.89 -5.29
N ILE A 87 -0.04 40.59 -5.28
CA ILE A 87 -1.06 39.99 -6.14
C ILE A 87 -2.43 40.31 -5.55
N LYS A 88 -3.26 40.96 -6.37
CA LYS A 88 -4.69 41.17 -6.11
C LYS A 88 -5.48 40.16 -6.90
N VAL A 89 -6.43 39.52 -6.23
CA VAL A 89 -7.36 38.56 -6.82
C VAL A 89 -8.75 39.19 -6.84
N THR A 90 -9.33 39.31 -8.04
CA THR A 90 -10.61 39.98 -8.23
C THR A 90 -11.65 38.99 -8.79
N PHE A 91 -12.87 39.02 -8.26
CA PHE A 91 -13.98 38.11 -8.58
C PHE A 91 -15.20 38.88 -9.09
N GLY A 92 -16.08 38.19 -9.84
CA GLY A 92 -17.32 38.78 -10.35
C GLY A 92 -17.11 39.87 -11.40
N GLU A 93 -15.93 39.92 -12.00
CA GLU A 93 -15.56 40.87 -13.04
C GLU A 93 -15.78 40.20 -14.40
N HIS A 94 -16.40 40.91 -15.35
CA HIS A 94 -16.62 40.41 -16.71
C HIS A 94 -15.84 41.25 -17.73
N ASP A 95 -15.95 42.58 -17.63
CA ASP A 95 -15.19 43.56 -18.39
C ASP A 95 -14.15 44.25 -17.49
N ARG A 96 -12.87 44.00 -17.74
CA ARG A 96 -11.74 44.53 -16.97
C ARG A 96 -11.40 45.99 -17.29
N CYS A 97 -12.02 46.55 -18.34
CA CYS A 97 -11.77 47.91 -18.80
C CYS A 97 -12.88 48.88 -18.36
N ASN A 98 -13.86 48.37 -17.61
CA ASN A 98 -15.00 49.14 -17.12
C ASN A 98 -14.92 49.37 -15.61
N ASP A 99 -14.49 50.58 -15.22
CA ASP A 99 -14.35 51.00 -13.82
C ASP A 99 -15.70 51.32 -13.11
N SER A 100 -16.83 51.25 -13.83
CA SER A 100 -18.15 51.53 -13.23
C SER A 100 -18.62 50.42 -12.29
N THR A 101 -18.12 49.19 -12.47
CA THR A 101 -18.40 48.06 -11.58
C THR A 101 -17.34 47.96 -10.50
N ARG A 102 -17.75 47.71 -9.24
CA ARG A 102 -16.82 47.46 -8.12
C ARG A 102 -16.73 45.94 -7.88
N PRO A 103 -15.78 45.24 -8.51
CA PRO A 103 -15.65 43.80 -8.33
C PRO A 103 -15.04 43.46 -6.97
N GLU A 104 -15.39 42.29 -6.44
CA GLU A 104 -14.91 41.82 -5.15
C GLU A 104 -13.41 41.50 -5.25
N THR A 105 -12.58 42.30 -4.57
CA THR A 105 -11.13 42.11 -4.60
C THR A 105 -10.62 41.64 -3.25
N ARG A 106 -9.71 40.66 -3.27
CA ARG A 106 -8.98 40.15 -2.12
C ARG A 106 -7.49 40.19 -2.39
N PHE A 107 -6.72 40.25 -1.32
CA PHE A 107 -5.26 40.20 -1.38
C PHE A 107 -4.79 38.77 -1.12
N VAL A 108 -3.68 38.39 -1.75
CA VAL A 108 -3.07 37.09 -1.49
C VAL A 108 -2.27 37.16 -0.19
N LEU A 109 -2.77 36.47 0.83
CA LEU A 109 -2.05 36.29 2.09
C LEU A 109 -0.92 35.27 1.94
N ARG A 110 -1.13 34.27 1.09
CA ARG A 110 -0.12 33.23 0.82
C ARG A 110 -0.33 32.60 -0.55
N ALA A 111 0.77 32.44 -1.28
CA ALA A 111 0.83 31.60 -2.46
C ALA A 111 1.50 30.26 -2.15
N ILE A 112 0.95 29.17 -2.71
CA ILE A 112 1.41 27.80 -2.50
C ILE A 112 1.56 27.18 -3.89
N SER A 113 2.74 26.72 -4.29
CA SER A 113 2.97 26.02 -5.56
C SER A 113 3.95 24.87 -5.37
N GLN A 114 3.88 23.83 -6.22
CA GLN A 114 4.73 22.64 -6.12
C GLN A 114 6.14 22.85 -6.73
N GLN A 115 6.82 21.77 -7.13
CA GLN A 115 8.07 21.80 -7.89
C GLN A 115 7.83 22.19 -9.34
N PHE A 116 7.20 23.34 -9.54
CA PHE A 116 7.07 23.94 -10.85
C PHE A 116 8.44 24.15 -11.49
N SER A 117 8.58 23.63 -12.70
CA SER A 117 9.76 23.71 -13.54
C SER A 117 9.60 24.78 -14.61
N PHE A 118 10.48 25.79 -14.64
CA PHE A 118 10.46 26.80 -15.70
C PHE A 118 10.97 26.29 -17.06
N THR A 119 11.61 25.11 -17.11
CA THR A 119 12.18 24.55 -18.35
C THR A 119 11.16 23.81 -19.20
N ASN A 120 10.24 23.07 -18.57
CA ASN A 120 9.22 22.28 -19.27
C ASN A 120 7.82 22.42 -18.68
N PHE A 121 7.60 23.39 -17.77
CA PHE A 121 6.30 23.67 -17.15
C PHE A 121 5.69 22.51 -16.35
N ASP A 122 6.46 21.49 -15.98
CA ASP A 122 5.95 20.39 -15.14
C ASP A 122 5.53 20.90 -13.76
N ASN A 123 4.41 20.37 -13.24
CA ASN A 123 3.74 20.77 -12.00
C ASN A 123 3.29 22.25 -11.94
N ASP A 124 2.74 22.77 -13.03
CA ASP A 124 2.29 24.17 -13.15
C ASP A 124 0.96 24.50 -12.46
N ILE A 125 0.88 24.20 -11.17
CA ILE A 125 -0.31 24.42 -10.33
C ILE A 125 0.04 25.15 -9.03
N ALA A 126 -0.78 26.14 -8.66
CA ALA A 126 -0.65 26.94 -7.45
C ALA A 126 -2.00 27.23 -6.79
N MET A 127 -1.98 27.40 -5.48
CA MET A 127 -3.12 27.77 -4.65
C MET A 127 -2.81 29.05 -3.87
N LEU A 128 -3.73 30.00 -3.94
CA LEU A 128 -3.67 31.29 -3.26
C LEU A 128 -4.66 31.27 -2.09
N ARG A 129 -4.16 31.53 -0.88
CA ARG A 129 -4.98 31.83 0.29
C ARG A 129 -5.25 33.32 0.33
N LEU A 130 -6.53 33.70 0.32
CA LEU A 130 -6.98 35.08 0.38
C LEU A 130 -6.87 35.63 1.81
N ASN A 131 -6.77 36.95 1.93
CA ASN A 131 -6.74 37.66 3.20
C ASN A 131 -8.08 37.59 3.96
N ASP A 132 -9.20 37.52 3.23
CA ASP A 132 -10.54 37.43 3.81
C ASP A 132 -11.47 36.54 2.96
N ARG A 133 -12.62 36.14 3.52
CA ARG A 133 -13.63 35.35 2.81
C ARG A 133 -14.24 36.16 1.66
N VAL A 134 -14.57 35.47 0.58
CA VAL A 134 -15.31 36.01 -0.55
C VAL A 134 -16.79 35.68 -0.35
N PRO A 135 -17.70 36.66 -0.46
CA PRO A 135 -19.14 36.38 -0.36
C PRO A 135 -19.57 35.47 -1.51
N ILE A 136 -20.19 34.34 -1.17
CA ILE A 136 -20.78 33.44 -2.16
C ILE A 136 -22.12 34.03 -2.60
N THR A 137 -22.24 34.32 -3.90
CA THR A 137 -23.42 34.95 -4.53
C THR A 137 -23.74 34.25 -5.84
N ASP A 138 -24.77 34.69 -6.56
CA ASP A 138 -25.09 34.14 -7.89
C ASP A 138 -24.00 34.45 -8.93
N PHE A 139 -23.14 35.43 -8.65
CA PHE A 139 -22.06 35.85 -9.53
C PHE A 139 -20.67 35.39 -9.07
N ILE A 140 -20.57 34.85 -7.84
CA ILE A 140 -19.32 34.35 -7.27
C ILE A 140 -19.59 33.01 -6.56
N ARG A 141 -19.17 31.90 -7.17
CA ARG A 141 -19.38 30.53 -6.67
C ARG A 141 -18.14 29.67 -6.91
N PRO A 142 -17.88 28.65 -6.09
CA PRO A 142 -16.74 27.78 -6.30
C PRO A 142 -16.98 26.75 -7.43
N ILE A 143 -15.91 26.36 -8.13
CA ILE A 143 -15.93 25.22 -9.07
C ILE A 143 -15.76 23.89 -8.33
N CYS A 144 -16.28 22.78 -8.89
CA CYS A 144 -16.03 21.46 -8.30
C CYS A 144 -14.63 20.94 -8.64
N LEU A 145 -14.09 20.11 -7.77
CA LEU A 145 -12.87 19.36 -8.02
C LEU A 145 -13.21 17.95 -8.51
N PRO A 146 -12.36 17.32 -9.34
CA PRO A 146 -12.58 15.99 -9.90
C PRO A 146 -12.76 14.98 -8.77
N ASP A 147 -13.78 14.12 -8.90
CA ASP A 147 -14.03 13.03 -7.95
C ASP A 147 -13.63 11.65 -8.50
N ASN A 148 -13.47 11.52 -9.82
CA ASN A 148 -12.99 10.31 -10.49
C ASN A 148 -11.50 10.44 -10.89
N PRO A 149 -10.58 9.70 -10.24
CA PRO A 149 -9.15 9.75 -10.55
C PRO A 149 -8.75 9.04 -11.84
N ASP A 150 -9.62 8.19 -12.40
CA ASP A 150 -9.34 7.40 -13.61
C ASP A 150 -9.91 8.05 -14.88
N ASN A 151 -10.67 9.15 -14.74
CA ASN A 151 -11.10 9.91 -15.90
C ASN A 151 -9.92 10.74 -16.41
N LEU A 152 -9.37 10.33 -17.55
CA LEU A 152 -8.35 11.10 -18.27
C LEU A 152 -8.99 12.17 -19.17
N TYR A 153 -10.33 12.19 -19.25
CA TYR A 153 -11.16 13.11 -20.03
C TYR A 153 -10.86 13.07 -21.54
N VAL A 154 -10.11 12.08 -22.01
CA VAL A 154 -9.76 11.90 -23.43
C VAL A 154 -11.03 11.89 -24.27
N ASP A 155 -11.03 12.67 -25.36
CA ASP A 155 -12.16 12.90 -26.27
C ASP A 155 -13.34 13.69 -25.66
N GLU A 156 -13.30 14.05 -24.37
CA GLU A 156 -14.28 14.98 -23.80
C GLU A 156 -14.04 16.41 -24.27
N LYS A 157 -15.13 17.17 -24.37
CA LYS A 157 -15.11 18.61 -24.67
C LYS A 157 -14.91 19.39 -23.38
N ALA A 158 -13.74 19.98 -23.21
CA ALA A 158 -13.45 20.90 -22.13
C ALA A 158 -13.67 22.35 -22.56
N VAL A 159 -13.97 23.21 -21.60
CA VAL A 159 -14.08 24.66 -21.81
C VAL A 159 -12.94 25.34 -21.07
N ALA A 160 -12.18 26.18 -21.76
CA ALA A 160 -11.20 27.09 -21.18
C ALA A 160 -11.77 28.50 -21.16
N THR A 161 -11.55 29.24 -20.07
CA THR A 161 -12.05 30.60 -19.92
C THR A 161 -10.98 31.55 -19.38
N GLY A 162 -10.98 32.79 -19.85
CA GLY A 162 -9.98 33.78 -19.46
C GLY A 162 -10.03 35.09 -20.25
N TRP A 163 -9.09 35.98 -19.94
CA TRP A 163 -8.97 37.31 -20.57
C TRP A 163 -7.70 37.43 -21.41
N GLY A 164 -7.19 36.30 -21.89
CA GLY A 164 -6.00 36.22 -22.70
C GLY A 164 -6.08 37.02 -23.99
N THR A 165 -4.97 37.01 -24.71
CA THR A 165 -4.84 37.66 -26.02
C THR A 165 -5.67 36.93 -27.07
N LEU A 166 -6.32 37.67 -27.97
CA LEU A 166 -7.16 37.08 -29.04
C LEU A 166 -6.38 36.75 -30.32
N LYS A 167 -5.12 37.20 -30.39
CA LYS A 167 -4.20 37.06 -31.52
C LYS A 167 -2.78 37.00 -30.95
N GLU A 168 -1.87 36.31 -31.63
CA GLU A 168 -0.44 36.32 -31.30
C GLU A 168 0.07 37.77 -31.22
N ASP A 169 0.77 38.12 -30.13
CA ASP A 169 1.25 39.46 -29.76
C ASP A 169 0.18 40.56 -29.57
N GLY A 170 -1.10 40.18 -29.42
CA GLY A 170 -2.20 41.09 -29.12
C GLY A 170 -2.22 41.64 -27.69
N LYS A 171 -3.11 42.60 -27.40
CA LYS A 171 -3.42 42.99 -26.01
C LYS A 171 -4.40 42.00 -25.39
N PRO A 172 -4.29 41.69 -24.08
CA PRO A 172 -5.27 40.85 -23.39
C PRO A 172 -6.70 41.42 -23.49
N SER A 173 -7.69 40.57 -23.75
CA SER A 173 -9.09 41.00 -23.95
C SER A 173 -9.68 41.66 -22.71
N CYS A 174 -10.33 42.82 -22.87
CA CYS A 174 -11.08 43.45 -21.77
C CYS A 174 -12.22 42.55 -21.28
N ILE A 175 -12.91 41.88 -22.21
CA ILE A 175 -14.08 41.04 -21.96
C ILE A 175 -13.66 39.59 -21.77
N LEU A 176 -14.21 38.91 -20.76
CA LEU A 176 -13.97 37.48 -20.51
C LEU A 176 -14.36 36.64 -21.74
N GLN A 177 -13.50 35.72 -22.13
CA GLN A 177 -13.69 34.83 -23.28
C GLN A 177 -13.86 33.39 -22.83
N GLU A 178 -14.53 32.59 -23.67
CA GLU A 178 -14.58 31.14 -23.56
C GLU A 178 -14.17 30.46 -24.87
N VAL A 179 -13.58 29.27 -24.77
CA VAL A 179 -13.28 28.41 -25.91
C VAL A 179 -13.49 26.95 -25.54
N GLU A 180 -14.21 26.22 -26.38
CA GLU A 180 -14.40 24.77 -26.27
C GLU A 180 -13.29 24.05 -27.03
N VAL A 181 -12.58 23.14 -26.37
CA VAL A 181 -11.46 22.36 -26.89
C VAL A 181 -11.59 20.89 -26.51
N PRO A 182 -11.21 19.94 -27.38
CA PRO A 182 -11.19 18.53 -27.02
C PRO A 182 -9.94 18.23 -26.20
N VAL A 183 -10.07 17.34 -25.23
CA VAL A 183 -8.93 16.78 -24.50
C VAL A 183 -8.31 15.66 -25.34
N LEU A 184 -6.99 15.69 -25.47
CA LEU A 184 -6.19 14.73 -26.23
C LEU A 184 -5.41 13.81 -25.29
N SER A 185 -5.16 12.58 -25.71
CA SER A 185 -4.16 11.74 -25.04
C SER A 185 -2.75 12.31 -25.26
N ASN A 186 -1.83 12.08 -24.32
CA ASN A 186 -0.44 12.55 -24.45
C ASN A 186 0.26 11.98 -25.69
N GLU A 187 -0.09 10.74 -26.09
CA GLU A 187 0.43 10.09 -27.31
C GLU A 187 0.02 10.83 -28.58
N ILE A 188 -1.28 11.18 -28.69
CA ILE A 188 -1.81 11.95 -29.82
C ILE A 188 -1.22 13.37 -29.79
N CYS A 189 -1.10 13.96 -28.60
CA CYS A 189 -0.52 15.29 -28.43
C CYS A 189 0.92 15.36 -28.95
N VAL A 190 1.79 14.39 -28.63
CA VAL A 190 3.17 14.35 -29.14
C VAL A 190 3.21 14.05 -30.64
N LYS A 191 2.35 13.15 -31.11
CA LYS A 191 2.35 12.73 -32.52
C LYS A 191 1.88 13.83 -33.48
N ASP A 192 0.84 14.56 -33.10
CA ASP A 192 0.11 15.46 -34.00
C ASP A 192 0.43 16.95 -33.74
N THR A 193 1.42 17.25 -32.88
CA THR A 193 1.91 18.61 -32.60
C THR A 193 3.44 18.67 -32.60
N ASN A 194 4.01 19.84 -32.34
CA ASN A 194 5.47 20.02 -32.21
C ASN A 194 6.01 19.67 -30.80
N TYR A 195 5.16 19.20 -29.88
CA TYR A 195 5.61 18.77 -28.55
C TYR A 195 6.40 17.46 -28.62
N THR A 196 7.34 17.28 -27.69
CA THR A 196 8.14 16.06 -27.56
C THR A 196 7.83 15.33 -26.26
N ASP A 197 8.17 14.04 -26.17
CA ASP A 197 8.01 13.22 -24.94
C ASP A 197 8.70 13.79 -23.69
N LYS A 198 9.63 14.75 -23.85
CA LYS A 198 10.31 15.44 -22.74
C LYS A 198 9.60 16.73 -22.31
N MET A 199 8.72 17.27 -23.16
CA MET A 199 7.99 18.51 -22.94
C MET A 199 6.63 18.26 -22.27
N ILE A 200 5.89 17.24 -22.69
CA ILE A 200 4.62 16.84 -22.10
C ILE A 200 4.86 15.63 -21.21
N THR A 201 4.57 15.75 -19.91
CA THR A 201 4.75 14.68 -18.93
C THR A 201 3.41 14.08 -18.51
N ASP A 202 3.42 12.94 -17.82
CA ASP A 202 2.21 12.30 -17.28
C ASP A 202 1.48 13.14 -16.21
N ASN A 203 2.09 14.23 -15.72
CA ASN A 203 1.44 15.18 -14.81
C ASN A 203 0.66 16.28 -15.55
N MET A 204 0.65 16.26 -16.88
CA MET A 204 0.04 17.25 -17.75
C MET A 204 -1.08 16.62 -18.58
N LEU A 205 -2.04 17.46 -18.97
CA LEU A 205 -3.10 17.12 -19.90
C LEU A 205 -3.00 18.04 -21.11
N CYS A 206 -3.20 17.48 -22.29
CA CYS A 206 -3.20 18.21 -23.55
C CYS A 206 -4.64 18.43 -24.03
N ALA A 207 -4.97 19.64 -24.48
CA ALA A 207 -6.29 19.96 -25.02
C ALA A 207 -6.16 20.96 -26.17
N GLY A 208 -6.86 20.73 -27.28
CA GLY A 208 -6.75 21.56 -28.48
C GLY A 208 -7.05 20.81 -29.77
N TYR A 209 -7.14 21.53 -30.89
CA TYR A 209 -7.39 20.94 -32.21
C TYR A 209 -6.08 20.78 -33.01
N PRO A 210 -5.57 19.56 -33.23
CA PRO A 210 -4.32 19.33 -33.96
C PRO A 210 -4.37 19.87 -35.39
N GLY A 211 -3.28 20.47 -35.87
CA GLY A 211 -3.08 20.85 -37.27
C GLY A 211 -3.88 22.05 -37.81
N VAL A 212 -4.86 22.59 -37.07
CA VAL A 212 -5.71 23.69 -37.57
C VAL A 212 -5.43 25.03 -36.91
N GLY A 213 -4.81 25.08 -35.72
CA GLY A 213 -4.35 26.32 -35.06
C GLY A 213 -5.41 27.41 -34.83
N LYS A 214 -6.70 27.10 -34.95
CA LYS A 214 -7.77 28.12 -35.03
C LYS A 214 -8.36 28.54 -33.68
N LYS A 215 -8.22 27.73 -32.62
CA LYS A 215 -8.86 27.92 -31.31
C LYS A 215 -8.02 27.28 -30.21
N ASP A 216 -7.36 28.10 -29.40
CA ASP A 216 -6.52 27.67 -28.28
C ASP A 216 -6.51 28.76 -27.19
N SER A 217 -6.09 28.40 -25.99
CA SER A 217 -5.74 29.33 -24.91
C SER A 217 -4.52 30.17 -25.30
N CYS A 218 -4.50 31.44 -24.91
CA CYS A 218 -3.45 32.39 -25.30
C CYS A 218 -2.83 33.08 -24.08
N GLN A 219 -1.84 33.95 -24.32
CA GLN A 219 -1.15 34.68 -23.25
C GLN A 219 -2.14 35.44 -22.36
N GLY A 220 -2.12 35.17 -21.06
CA GLY A 220 -3.03 35.75 -20.06
C GLY A 220 -4.17 34.83 -19.60
N ASP A 221 -4.42 33.71 -20.28
CA ASP A 221 -5.35 32.67 -19.80
C ASP A 221 -4.71 31.72 -18.79
N SER A 222 -3.39 31.79 -18.64
CA SER A 222 -2.61 31.02 -17.68
C SER A 222 -3.21 31.07 -16.27
N GLY A 223 -3.44 29.88 -15.71
CA GLY A 223 -4.04 29.71 -14.39
C GLY A 223 -5.57 29.81 -14.36
N GLY A 224 -6.22 30.13 -15.48
CA GLY A 224 -7.65 29.97 -15.67
C GLY A 224 -8.08 28.50 -15.63
N PRO A 225 -9.37 28.23 -15.40
CA PRO A 225 -9.90 26.89 -15.32
C PRO A 225 -9.97 26.23 -16.70
N LEU A 226 -9.58 24.96 -16.76
CA LEU A 226 -10.02 24.01 -17.79
C LEU A 226 -11.05 23.09 -17.14
N ILE A 227 -12.28 23.11 -17.65
CA ILE A 227 -13.43 22.47 -16.99
C ILE A 227 -14.16 21.51 -17.93
N SER A 228 -14.56 20.35 -17.42
CA SER A 228 -15.49 19.43 -18.09
C SER A 228 -16.84 19.41 -17.39
N GLN A 229 -17.91 19.18 -18.16
CA GLN A 229 -19.27 19.06 -17.65
C GLN A 229 -19.58 17.60 -17.29
N ARG A 230 -19.97 17.38 -16.02
CA ARG A 230 -20.44 16.09 -15.52
C ARG A 230 -21.84 15.76 -16.06
N ALA A 231 -22.22 14.48 -15.92
CA ALA A 231 -23.56 14.01 -16.25
C ALA A 231 -24.70 14.72 -15.48
N ASP A 232 -24.42 15.28 -14.29
CA ASP A 232 -25.38 16.04 -13.46
C ASP A 232 -25.43 17.54 -13.80
N LYS A 233 -24.82 17.94 -14.93
CA LYS A 233 -24.68 19.32 -15.43
C LYS A 233 -23.74 20.24 -14.62
N ARG A 234 -23.05 19.75 -13.58
CA ARG A 234 -22.03 20.53 -12.86
C ARG A 234 -20.66 20.41 -13.51
N TYR A 235 -19.81 21.41 -13.31
CA TYR A 235 -18.46 21.46 -13.90
C TYR A 235 -17.35 21.11 -12.89
N GLU A 236 -16.27 20.46 -13.34
CA GLU A 236 -15.11 20.04 -12.50
C GLU A 236 -13.71 20.24 -13.13
N LEU A 237 -12.65 20.20 -12.30
CA LEU A 237 -11.20 20.34 -12.62
C LEU A 237 -10.45 18.98 -12.86
N ILE A 238 -9.13 18.89 -13.20
CA ILE A 238 -8.28 17.64 -13.41
C ILE A 238 -6.76 17.73 -12.88
N GLY A 239 -6.10 16.70 -12.19
CA GLY A 239 -4.58 16.50 -11.87
C GLY A 239 -3.98 15.57 -10.65
N PRO A 240 -2.70 14.98 -10.58
CA PRO A 240 -2.26 13.71 -9.81
C PRO A 240 -1.07 13.62 -8.72
N LEU A 241 -0.98 12.60 -7.80
CA LEU A 241 0.10 12.31 -6.74
C LEU A 241 0.25 10.80 -6.21
N PHE A 242 0.31 9.73 -7.02
CA PHE A 242 0.00 8.34 -6.56
C PHE A 242 1.16 7.29 -6.45
N ILE A 243 2.28 7.38 -7.18
CA ILE A 243 3.15 6.21 -7.48
C ILE A 243 4.20 5.84 -6.39
N LEU A 244 4.63 6.76 -5.51
CA LEU A 244 5.83 6.56 -4.67
C LEU A 244 5.67 5.67 -3.41
N CYS A 245 4.45 5.37 -2.96
CA CYS A 245 4.21 4.68 -1.68
C CYS A 245 3.90 3.18 -1.81
N THR A 246 3.70 2.66 -3.02
CA THR A 246 3.21 1.29 -3.26
C THR A 246 4.34 0.30 -3.57
N ALA A 247 5.42 0.74 -4.24
CA ALA A 247 6.53 -0.11 -4.67
C ALA A 247 7.24 -0.91 -3.54
N PRO A 248 7.50 -0.37 -2.33
CA PRO A 248 8.23 -1.11 -1.28
C PRO A 248 7.51 -2.37 -0.79
N ASN A 249 6.17 -2.35 -0.79
CA ASN A 249 5.40 -3.49 -0.30
C ASN A 249 5.27 -4.60 -1.36
N ILE A 250 5.42 -4.27 -2.65
CA ILE A 250 5.62 -5.26 -3.73
C ILE A 250 6.91 -6.05 -3.49
N LEU A 251 8.01 -5.34 -3.18
CA LEU A 251 9.32 -5.95 -2.87
C LEU A 251 9.26 -6.88 -1.66
N ASN A 252 8.50 -6.49 -0.66
CA ASN A 252 8.26 -7.33 0.50
C ASN A 252 7.45 -8.60 0.15
N GLY A 253 6.45 -8.48 -0.72
CA GLY A 253 5.68 -9.61 -1.26
C GLY A 253 6.55 -10.67 -1.94
N PHE A 254 7.52 -10.24 -2.74
CA PHE A 254 8.51 -11.11 -3.38
C PHE A 254 9.28 -11.98 -2.39
N HIS A 255 9.93 -11.34 -1.43
CA HIS A 255 10.89 -12.00 -0.55
C HIS A 255 10.20 -12.92 0.45
N VAL A 256 9.07 -12.50 1.01
CA VAL A 256 8.37 -13.30 2.02
C VAL A 256 7.77 -14.57 1.38
N SER A 257 7.16 -14.46 0.21
CA SER A 257 6.47 -15.59 -0.43
C SER A 257 7.42 -16.54 -1.18
N SER A 258 8.70 -16.18 -1.35
CA SER A 258 9.70 -16.99 -2.04
C SER A 258 9.91 -18.40 -1.43
N TYR A 259 9.58 -18.61 -0.15
CA TYR A 259 9.76 -19.90 0.54
C TYR A 259 9.12 -21.08 -0.20
N VAL A 260 7.96 -20.88 -0.85
CA VAL A 260 7.28 -21.96 -1.60
C VAL A 260 8.19 -22.55 -2.69
N PHE A 261 9.07 -21.73 -3.28
CA PHE A 261 10.05 -22.17 -4.28
C PHE A 261 11.37 -22.60 -3.64
N LEU A 262 11.89 -21.82 -2.68
CA LEU A 262 13.17 -22.13 -2.03
C LEU A 262 13.14 -23.46 -1.29
N GLY A 263 12.05 -23.70 -0.56
CA GLY A 263 11.86 -24.89 0.24
C GLY A 263 11.42 -26.09 -0.58
N LYS A 264 11.43 -26.06 -1.92
CA LYS A 264 10.98 -27.18 -2.76
C LYS A 264 11.65 -28.50 -2.34
N MET A 265 10.83 -29.49 -2.01
CA MET A 265 11.33 -30.84 -1.74
C MET A 265 11.89 -31.49 -3.03
N PRO A 266 12.93 -32.33 -2.91
CA PRO A 266 13.37 -33.25 -3.95
C PRO A 266 12.22 -34.02 -4.60
N THR A 267 12.37 -34.40 -5.87
CA THR A 267 11.45 -35.34 -6.53
C THR A 267 11.63 -36.79 -6.09
N SER A 268 12.85 -37.16 -5.68
CA SER A 268 13.15 -38.46 -5.10
C SER A 268 14.36 -38.35 -4.18
N TYR A 269 14.40 -39.16 -3.11
CA TYR A 269 15.53 -39.16 -2.18
C TYR A 269 15.79 -40.49 -1.49
N TRP A 270 17.07 -40.81 -1.32
CA TRP A 270 17.51 -42.07 -0.73
C TRP A 270 18.95 -41.97 -0.20
N CYS A 271 19.35 -42.98 0.56
CA CYS A 271 20.65 -43.03 1.20
C CYS A 271 21.63 -43.85 0.36
N VAL A 272 22.65 -43.19 -0.18
CA VAL A 272 23.81 -43.83 -0.78
C VAL A 272 24.66 -44.55 0.24
N ILE A 273 24.97 -45.78 -0.15
CA ILE A 273 25.87 -46.67 0.53
C ILE A 273 27.20 -46.65 -0.24
N PRO A 274 28.25 -46.02 0.30
CA PRO A 274 29.55 -45.88 -0.36
C PRO A 274 30.13 -47.21 -0.84
N GLU A 275 29.94 -48.28 -0.07
CA GLU A 275 30.41 -49.62 -0.41
C GLU A 275 29.78 -50.14 -1.71
N LEU A 276 28.46 -49.97 -1.87
CA LEU A 276 27.77 -50.38 -3.10
C LEU A 276 28.07 -49.45 -4.28
N LYS A 277 28.26 -48.15 -4.02
CA LYS A 277 28.69 -47.18 -5.03
C LYS A 277 30.10 -47.50 -5.52
N SER A 278 30.99 -47.93 -4.64
CA SER A 278 32.36 -48.37 -4.97
C SER A 278 32.39 -49.67 -5.76
N ALA A 279 31.37 -50.52 -5.61
CA ALA A 279 31.15 -51.74 -6.40
C ALA A 279 30.57 -51.46 -7.81
N ASN A 280 30.39 -50.18 -8.17
CA ASN A 280 29.92 -49.74 -9.48
C ASN A 280 28.49 -50.22 -9.84
N TRP A 281 27.65 -50.43 -8.83
CA TRP A 281 26.23 -50.75 -9.03
C TRP A 281 25.43 -49.51 -9.45
N THR A 282 24.35 -49.70 -10.19
CA THR A 282 23.45 -48.59 -10.56
C THR A 282 22.61 -48.14 -9.38
N THR A 283 22.09 -46.91 -9.45
CA THR A 283 21.18 -46.34 -8.44
C THR A 283 19.99 -47.26 -8.15
N ASP A 284 19.36 -47.82 -9.19
CA ASP A 284 18.20 -48.69 -9.02
C ASP A 284 18.58 -50.03 -8.38
N GLN A 285 19.74 -50.59 -8.73
CA GLN A 285 20.28 -51.80 -8.11
C GLN A 285 20.53 -51.59 -6.61
N MET A 286 21.16 -50.48 -6.25
CA MET A 286 21.39 -50.13 -4.85
C MET A 286 20.08 -49.97 -4.08
N ARG A 287 19.07 -49.32 -4.66
CA ARG A 287 17.75 -49.13 -4.03
C ARG A 287 16.97 -50.43 -3.87
N MET A 288 17.05 -51.35 -4.84
CA MET A 288 16.39 -52.66 -4.73
C MET A 288 16.91 -53.51 -3.56
N ILE A 289 18.19 -53.36 -3.20
CA ILE A 289 18.84 -54.12 -2.13
C ILE A 289 18.73 -53.43 -0.77
N SER A 290 18.79 -52.10 -0.74
CA SER A 290 18.85 -51.32 0.50
C SER A 290 17.50 -50.93 1.09
N THR A 291 16.40 -51.06 0.34
CA THR A 291 15.06 -50.60 0.74
C THR A 291 14.03 -51.73 0.75
N LYS A 292 13.05 -51.64 1.65
CA LYS A 292 12.01 -52.66 1.86
C LYS A 292 10.96 -52.73 0.73
N GLU A 293 10.72 -51.61 0.04
CA GLU A 293 9.75 -51.50 -1.06
C GLU A 293 10.38 -51.66 -2.45
N HIS A 294 11.49 -52.40 -2.55
CA HIS A 294 12.18 -52.72 -3.81
C HIS A 294 12.39 -51.50 -4.74
N GLY A 295 12.77 -50.35 -4.18
CA GLY A 295 13.13 -49.15 -4.94
C GLY A 295 12.01 -48.19 -5.32
N LEU A 296 10.76 -48.43 -4.91
CA LEU A 296 9.60 -47.57 -5.23
C LEU A 296 9.22 -46.62 -4.08
N GLY A 297 10.17 -45.80 -3.60
CA GLY A 297 9.84 -44.77 -2.60
C GLY A 297 11.00 -43.92 -2.11
N ASP A 298 10.66 -42.74 -1.56
CA ASP A 298 11.58 -41.91 -0.79
C ASP A 298 11.91 -42.61 0.53
N SER A 299 13.19 -42.82 0.82
CA SER A 299 13.61 -43.59 2.00
C SER A 299 14.54 -42.76 2.89
N CYS A 300 14.11 -42.59 4.14
CA CYS A 300 14.91 -42.00 5.23
C CYS A 300 15.70 -43.04 6.03
N HIS A 301 15.47 -44.32 5.72
CA HIS A 301 16.03 -45.46 6.41
C HIS A 301 16.57 -46.45 5.38
N VAL A 302 17.59 -47.19 5.78
CA VAL A 302 18.16 -48.30 5.02
C VAL A 302 18.15 -49.56 5.87
N LEU A 303 18.08 -50.71 5.20
CA LEU A 303 18.16 -52.01 5.86
C LEU A 303 19.58 -52.24 6.40
N ASN A 304 19.73 -52.68 7.64
CA ASN A 304 21.03 -52.86 8.30
C ASN A 304 21.78 -54.13 7.82
N TYR A 305 22.05 -54.23 6.51
CA TYR A 305 22.86 -55.29 5.94
C TYR A 305 24.37 -55.00 6.07
N ASN A 306 25.19 -56.05 6.00
CA ASN A 306 26.64 -55.89 5.86
C ASN A 306 27.00 -55.55 4.40
N TYR A 307 26.95 -54.27 4.06
CA TYR A 307 27.20 -53.79 2.70
C TYR A 307 28.61 -54.03 2.18
N SER A 308 29.61 -54.17 3.07
CA SER A 308 30.98 -54.55 2.67
C SER A 308 31.04 -55.99 2.15
N MET A 309 30.20 -56.89 2.64
CA MET A 309 30.08 -58.25 2.11
C MET A 309 29.35 -58.23 0.76
N LEU A 310 28.24 -57.49 0.68
CA LEU A 310 27.42 -57.39 -0.53
C LEU A 310 28.18 -56.71 -1.69
N SER A 311 29.05 -55.74 -1.41
CA SER A 311 29.86 -55.07 -2.43
C SER A 311 30.88 -55.99 -3.13
N HIS A 312 31.22 -57.13 -2.52
CA HIS A 312 32.11 -58.12 -3.13
C HIS A 312 31.36 -59.17 -3.97
N MET A 313 30.03 -59.19 -3.94
CA MET A 313 29.18 -60.08 -4.74
C MET A 313 28.74 -59.42 -6.04
N ASN A 314 28.32 -60.22 -7.02
CA ASN A 314 27.60 -59.67 -8.17
C ASN A 314 26.17 -59.27 -7.76
N TYR A 315 25.57 -58.32 -8.48
CA TYR A 315 24.21 -57.82 -8.16
C TYR A 315 23.17 -58.94 -8.02
N ASN A 316 23.16 -59.91 -8.93
CA ASN A 316 22.19 -61.01 -8.91
C ASN A 316 22.38 -61.92 -7.69
N GLU A 317 23.62 -62.17 -7.27
CA GLU A 317 23.95 -62.96 -6.08
C GLU A 317 23.55 -62.22 -4.80
N ALA A 318 23.79 -60.92 -4.75
CA ALA A 318 23.37 -60.08 -3.64
C ALA A 318 21.84 -59.96 -3.55
N LEU A 319 21.14 -59.91 -4.68
CA LEU A 319 19.67 -59.88 -4.73
C LEU A 319 19.09 -61.21 -4.23
N GLU A 320 19.65 -62.34 -4.65
CA GLU A 320 19.25 -63.66 -4.16
C GLU A 320 19.54 -63.82 -2.67
N TYR A 321 20.68 -63.32 -2.18
CA TYR A 321 21.00 -63.27 -0.76
C TYR A 321 19.97 -62.48 0.05
N VAL A 322 19.56 -61.30 -0.43
CA VAL A 322 18.57 -60.45 0.25
C VAL A 322 17.17 -61.05 0.20
N GLN A 323 16.81 -61.78 -0.86
CA GLN A 323 15.51 -62.45 -0.98
C GLN A 323 15.39 -63.70 -0.10
N ASN A 324 16.50 -64.40 0.14
CA ASN A 324 16.52 -65.67 0.87
C ASN A 324 16.78 -65.54 2.38
N ASN A 325 17.23 -64.37 2.85
CA ASN A 325 17.50 -64.11 4.27
C ASN A 325 16.40 -63.26 4.93
N GLU A 326 16.34 -63.31 6.26
CA GLU A 326 15.44 -62.43 7.03
C GLU A 326 15.81 -60.96 6.82
N VAL A 327 14.79 -60.13 6.59
CA VAL A 327 14.95 -58.69 6.39
C VAL A 327 15.41 -58.05 7.71
N PRO A 328 16.60 -57.41 7.76
CA PRO A 328 17.14 -56.82 8.97
C PRO A 328 16.37 -55.54 9.35
N GLU A 329 16.63 -55.04 10.56
CA GLU A 329 16.03 -53.79 11.04
C GLU A 329 16.43 -52.59 10.16
N GLU A 330 15.51 -51.64 10.04
CA GLU A 330 15.75 -50.35 9.38
C GLU A 330 16.53 -49.42 10.31
N ILE A 331 17.62 -48.85 9.80
CA ILE A 331 18.45 -47.86 10.49
C ILE A 331 18.35 -46.52 9.79
N SER A 332 18.38 -45.45 10.59
CA SER A 332 18.41 -44.07 10.08
C SER A 332 19.74 -43.78 9.40
N CYS A 333 19.66 -43.09 8.27
CA CYS A 333 20.84 -42.69 7.50
C CYS A 333 21.71 -41.64 8.22
N LEU A 334 21.17 -40.93 9.21
CA LEU A 334 21.91 -39.94 10.02
C LEU A 334 22.65 -40.56 11.22
N ARG A 335 22.30 -41.79 11.61
CA ARG A 335 22.87 -42.44 12.80
C ARG A 335 24.11 -43.30 12.50
N SER A 336 24.56 -43.33 11.25
CA SER A 336 25.70 -44.12 10.80
C SER A 336 26.65 -43.22 10.02
N ASP A 337 27.90 -43.09 10.50
CA ASP A 337 28.99 -42.35 9.81
C ASP A 337 29.38 -42.94 8.43
N ARG A 338 28.62 -43.94 7.94
CA ARG A 338 28.90 -44.75 6.75
C ARG A 338 28.02 -44.42 5.54
N PHE A 339 26.97 -43.62 5.65
CA PHE A 339 26.01 -43.42 4.54
C PHE A 339 25.86 -41.94 4.18
N TYR A 340 25.75 -41.62 2.88
CA TYR A 340 25.51 -40.25 2.39
C TYR A 340 24.18 -40.22 1.66
N PHE A 341 23.38 -39.17 1.76
CA PHE A 341 22.22 -39.02 0.87
C PHE A 341 22.71 -38.69 -0.53
N ASP A 342 22.32 -39.46 -1.54
CA ASP A 342 22.63 -39.12 -2.94
C ASP A 342 21.34 -38.98 -3.71
N TYR A 343 21.35 -37.98 -4.56
CA TYR A 343 20.18 -37.51 -5.23
C TYR A 343 20.55 -37.26 -6.68
N PHE A 344 19.71 -37.72 -7.59
CA PHE A 344 19.77 -37.23 -8.96
C PHE A 344 19.14 -35.83 -8.98
N TYR A 345 19.99 -34.80 -8.93
CA TYR A 345 19.57 -33.41 -9.08
C TYR A 345 20.26 -32.76 -10.25
N ASN A 346 19.56 -31.81 -10.89
CA ASN A 346 20.28 -30.64 -11.38
C ASN A 346 20.69 -29.84 -10.13
N GLU A 347 21.98 -29.84 -9.78
CA GLU A 347 22.55 -29.12 -8.64
C GLU A 347 22.01 -27.68 -8.55
N GLY A 348 21.65 -27.20 -7.36
CA GLY A 348 21.24 -25.79 -7.14
C GLY A 348 19.74 -25.48 -7.25
N ASN A 349 18.88 -26.48 -7.26
CA ASN A 349 17.43 -26.29 -7.42
C ASN A 349 16.69 -25.80 -6.14
N SER A 350 17.12 -26.16 -4.93
CA SER A 350 16.45 -25.72 -3.70
C SER A 350 17.38 -25.65 -2.48
N ILE A 351 16.94 -24.96 -1.42
CA ILE A 351 17.68 -24.90 -0.15
C ILE A 351 17.66 -26.23 0.59
N VAL A 352 16.69 -27.10 0.27
CA VAL A 352 16.54 -28.43 0.87
C VAL A 352 17.65 -29.34 0.37
N SER A 353 17.95 -29.29 -0.94
CA SER A 353 19.04 -30.07 -1.54
C SER A 353 20.43 -29.55 -1.18
N GLU A 354 20.56 -28.28 -0.79
CA GLU A 354 21.88 -27.70 -0.51
C GLU A 354 22.35 -27.91 0.94
N TRP A 355 21.41 -28.03 1.89
CA TRP A 355 21.71 -28.21 3.31
C TRP A 355 21.08 -29.48 3.90
N ASP A 356 20.73 -30.46 3.04
CA ASP A 356 20.19 -31.77 3.42
C ASP A 356 19.02 -31.70 4.42
N LEU A 357 18.06 -30.82 4.15
CA LEU A 357 16.91 -30.53 5.03
C LEU A 357 15.76 -31.55 4.88
N VAL A 358 16.09 -32.83 4.75
CA VAL A 358 15.14 -33.94 4.62
C VAL A 358 15.07 -34.80 5.89
N CYS A 359 14.13 -35.75 5.94
CA CYS A 359 14.04 -36.75 7.02
C CYS A 359 14.04 -36.14 8.43
N GLU A 360 14.98 -36.51 9.29
CA GLU A 360 15.09 -36.00 10.67
C GLU A 360 15.42 -34.50 10.71
N ASN A 361 16.15 -34.00 9.70
CA ASN A 361 16.50 -32.59 9.57
C ASN A 361 15.40 -31.74 8.91
N SER A 362 14.27 -32.35 8.55
CA SER A 362 13.14 -31.62 7.94
C SER A 362 12.53 -30.54 8.83
N PHE A 363 12.68 -30.65 10.15
CA PHE A 363 12.29 -29.60 11.08
C PHE A 363 12.98 -28.27 10.74
N TRP A 364 14.25 -28.31 10.36
CA TRP A 364 15.04 -27.13 10.02
C TRP A 364 14.48 -26.40 8.80
N ARG A 365 13.95 -27.12 7.80
CA ARG A 365 13.27 -26.51 6.63
C ARG A 365 12.19 -25.50 7.05
N SER A 366 11.34 -25.86 8.01
CA SER A 366 10.25 -25.00 8.50
C SER A 366 10.75 -23.75 9.20
N THR A 367 11.94 -23.82 9.83
CA THR A 367 12.51 -22.67 10.54
C THR A 367 12.83 -21.51 9.60
N VAL A 368 13.06 -21.75 8.31
CA VAL A 368 13.33 -20.71 7.30
C VAL A 368 12.16 -19.72 7.16
N GLN A 369 10.93 -20.22 7.06
CA GLN A 369 9.76 -19.35 7.00
C GLN A 369 9.35 -18.86 8.39
N ALA A 370 9.53 -19.67 9.43
CA ALA A 370 9.30 -19.26 10.80
C ALA A 370 10.18 -18.06 11.20
N ALA A 371 11.44 -18.02 10.73
CA ALA A 371 12.36 -16.89 10.95
C ALA A 371 11.85 -15.60 10.30
N VAL A 372 11.30 -15.65 9.08
CA VAL A 372 10.65 -14.48 8.46
C VAL A 372 9.44 -14.04 9.30
N SER A 373 8.58 -14.97 9.72
CA SER A 373 7.40 -14.67 10.55
C SER A 373 7.79 -14.08 11.92
N ALA A 374 8.84 -14.61 12.56
CA ALA A 374 9.40 -14.09 13.81
C ALA A 374 10.02 -12.70 13.62
N GLY A 375 10.71 -12.48 12.50
CA GLY A 375 11.17 -11.17 12.09
C GLY A 375 10.02 -10.19 11.96
N LYS A 376 8.94 -10.56 11.24
CA LYS A 376 7.74 -9.71 11.07
C LYS A 376 7.12 -9.31 12.40
N PHE A 377 6.99 -10.27 13.33
CA PHE A 377 6.52 -10.03 14.68
C PHE A 377 7.35 -8.97 15.40
N MET A 378 8.67 -9.18 15.49
CA MET A 378 9.57 -8.25 16.15
C MET A 378 9.64 -6.90 15.43
N GLY A 379 9.52 -6.91 14.11
CA GLY A 379 9.58 -5.73 13.25
C GLY A 379 8.36 -4.85 13.43
N ALA A 380 7.15 -5.43 13.49
CA ALA A 380 5.92 -4.69 13.73
C ALA A 380 5.97 -3.92 15.06
N THR A 381 6.42 -4.58 16.14
CA THR A 381 6.55 -3.94 17.46
C THR A 381 7.68 -2.91 17.48
N SER A 382 8.88 -3.29 17.04
CA SER A 382 10.07 -2.44 17.15
C SER A 382 10.00 -1.22 16.22
N PHE A 383 9.63 -1.42 14.96
CA PHE A 383 9.54 -0.32 13.99
C PHE A 383 8.29 0.53 14.17
N GLY A 384 7.22 0.03 14.80
CA GLY A 384 6.13 0.88 15.29
C GLY A 384 6.65 1.92 16.29
N ILE A 385 7.40 1.46 17.31
CA ILE A 385 7.99 2.34 18.33
C ILE A 385 9.02 3.30 17.70
N ILE A 386 9.88 2.81 16.80
CA ILE A 386 10.87 3.66 16.11
C ILE A 386 10.16 4.70 15.25
N SER A 387 9.10 4.32 14.52
CA SER A 387 8.31 5.21 13.68
C SER A 387 7.69 6.34 14.48
N ASP A 388 7.10 6.04 15.64
CA ASP A 388 6.50 7.05 16.51
C ASP A 388 7.54 7.92 17.23
N LYS A 389 8.68 7.35 17.63
CA LYS A 389 9.70 8.04 18.42
C LYS A 389 10.64 8.89 17.56
N PHE A 390 11.10 8.36 16.43
CA PHE A 390 12.16 8.92 15.59
C PHE A 390 11.71 9.37 14.18
N GLY A 391 10.46 9.06 13.79
CA GLY A 391 9.87 9.54 12.53
C GLY A 391 9.56 8.42 11.54
N ARG A 392 8.57 8.66 10.66
CA ARG A 392 8.09 7.69 9.66
C ARG A 392 9.17 7.41 8.62
N LYS A 393 9.83 8.46 8.11
CA LYS A 393 10.93 8.35 7.15
C LYS A 393 12.13 7.62 7.77
N THR A 394 12.46 7.92 9.02
CA THR A 394 13.59 7.28 9.73
C THR A 394 13.35 5.78 9.89
N ALA A 395 12.17 5.38 10.37
CA ALA A 395 11.81 3.97 10.51
C ALA A 395 11.85 3.25 9.15
N PHE A 396 11.30 3.87 8.10
CA PHE A 396 11.35 3.31 6.76
C PHE A 396 12.78 3.18 6.23
N SER A 397 13.64 4.18 6.45
CA SER A 397 15.03 4.18 5.97
C SER A 397 15.86 3.07 6.61
N ILE A 398 15.73 2.89 7.92
CA ILE A 398 16.36 1.78 8.65
C ILE A 398 15.80 0.44 8.16
N GLY A 399 14.48 0.35 7.96
CA GLY A 399 13.83 -0.83 7.40
C GLY A 399 14.33 -1.20 6.01
N ALA A 400 14.47 -0.22 5.12
CA ALA A 400 15.01 -0.41 3.77
C ALA A 400 16.46 -0.91 3.82
N LEU A 401 17.30 -0.37 4.70
CA LEU A 401 18.66 -0.85 4.89
C LEU A 401 18.68 -2.30 5.38
N VAL A 402 17.88 -2.63 6.40
CA VAL A 402 17.75 -4.01 6.91
C VAL A 402 17.26 -4.95 5.82
N HIS A 403 16.32 -4.50 4.97
CA HIS A 403 15.82 -5.29 3.84
C HIS A 403 16.92 -5.58 2.81
N ILE A 404 17.67 -4.56 2.39
CA ILE A 404 18.76 -4.71 1.41
C ILE A 404 19.83 -5.65 1.96
N VAL A 405 20.31 -5.42 3.19
CA VAL A 405 21.33 -6.28 3.82
C VAL A 405 20.80 -7.71 3.99
N GLY A 406 19.56 -7.88 4.45
CA GLY A 406 18.94 -9.19 4.59
C GLY A 406 18.79 -9.93 3.26
N SER A 407 18.42 -9.24 2.18
CA SER A 407 18.29 -9.81 0.83
C SER A 407 19.64 -10.27 0.25
N ILE A 408 20.69 -9.46 0.41
CA ILE A 408 22.05 -9.81 0.00
C ILE A 408 22.52 -11.02 0.80
N LEU A 409 22.38 -10.99 2.13
CA LEU A 409 22.79 -12.09 3.01
C LEU A 409 22.11 -13.40 2.63
N THR A 410 20.80 -13.36 2.34
CA THR A 410 20.00 -14.52 1.91
C THR A 410 20.46 -15.08 0.55
N THR A 411 20.94 -14.23 -0.35
CA THR A 411 21.35 -14.63 -1.71
C THR A 411 22.77 -15.23 -1.72
N VAL A 412 23.70 -14.63 -0.96
CA VAL A 412 25.13 -15.01 -0.98
C VAL A 412 25.51 -16.05 0.06
N SER A 413 24.65 -16.29 1.06
CA SER A 413 24.94 -17.24 2.13
C SER A 413 25.17 -18.65 1.59
N THR A 414 26.31 -19.24 1.96
CA THR A 414 26.62 -20.67 1.82
C THR A 414 26.36 -21.43 3.13
N TRP A 415 26.27 -20.70 4.25
CA TRP A 415 26.01 -21.25 5.57
C TRP A 415 24.55 -21.06 5.99
N TYR A 416 23.92 -22.14 6.43
CA TYR A 416 22.51 -22.19 6.81
C TYR A 416 22.11 -21.12 7.84
N TRP A 417 22.92 -20.87 8.87
CA TRP A 417 22.59 -19.92 9.92
C TRP A 417 22.65 -18.46 9.45
N PHE A 418 23.59 -18.12 8.56
CA PHE A 418 23.61 -16.79 7.93
C PHE A 418 22.43 -16.58 7.00
N PHE A 419 22.03 -17.61 6.25
CA PHE A 419 20.79 -17.59 5.48
C PHE A 419 19.59 -17.31 6.39
N LEU A 420 19.48 -18.01 7.53
CA LEU A 420 18.39 -17.85 8.49
C LEU A 420 18.34 -16.44 9.09
N ILE A 421 19.50 -15.85 9.41
CA ILE A 421 19.62 -14.45 9.86
C ILE A 421 19.13 -13.49 8.76
N GLY A 422 19.53 -13.71 7.50
CA GLY A 422 19.04 -12.92 6.36
C GLY A 422 17.52 -12.97 6.21
N ARG A 423 16.93 -14.16 6.34
CA ARG A 423 15.48 -14.37 6.33
C ARG A 423 14.78 -13.67 7.50
N PHE A 424 15.34 -13.74 8.69
CA PHE A 424 14.85 -13.01 9.86
C PHE A 424 14.88 -11.49 9.62
N MET A 425 15.99 -10.95 9.07
CA MET A 425 16.13 -9.53 8.73
C MET A 425 15.08 -9.08 7.69
N LEU A 426 14.82 -9.88 6.66
CA LEU A 426 13.78 -9.60 5.67
C LEU A 426 12.39 -9.48 6.32
N GLY A 427 12.07 -10.40 7.24
CA GLY A 427 10.85 -10.31 8.05
C GLY A 427 10.82 -9.07 8.95
N LEU A 428 11.92 -8.76 9.62
CA LEU A 428 12.06 -7.59 10.48
C LEU A 428 11.81 -6.28 9.70
N ALA A 429 12.34 -6.19 8.48
CA ALA A 429 12.15 -5.05 7.59
C ALA A 429 10.70 -4.88 7.11
N THR A 430 9.90 -5.95 6.99
CA THR A 430 8.47 -5.85 6.63
C THR A 430 7.72 -4.88 7.54
N GLY A 431 8.03 -4.89 8.85
CA GLY A 431 7.39 -4.00 9.81
C GLY A 431 7.59 -2.52 9.47
N ALA A 432 8.80 -2.13 9.09
CA ALA A 432 9.09 -0.77 8.64
C ALA A 432 8.50 -0.46 7.26
N LEU A 433 8.73 -1.33 6.27
CA LEU A 433 8.36 -1.07 4.87
C LEU A 433 6.84 -1.01 4.67
N PHE A 434 6.06 -1.75 5.46
CA PHE A 434 4.61 -1.71 5.38
C PHE A 434 4.01 -0.67 6.32
N TYR A 435 4.25 -0.76 7.64
CA TYR A 435 3.55 0.11 8.60
C TYR A 435 4.02 1.56 8.55
N ALA A 436 5.33 1.82 8.38
CA ALA A 436 5.82 3.19 8.28
C ALA A 436 5.41 3.83 6.95
N ALA A 437 5.42 3.08 5.84
CA ALA A 437 4.92 3.57 4.55
C ALA A 437 3.42 3.82 4.57
N PHE A 438 2.63 2.95 5.21
CA PHE A 438 1.19 3.13 5.39
C PHE A 438 0.88 4.37 6.24
N ALA A 439 1.58 4.56 7.36
CA ALA A 439 1.44 5.75 8.18
C ALA A 439 1.83 7.00 7.39
N LEU A 440 2.95 6.97 6.66
CA LEU A 440 3.40 8.08 5.82
C LEU A 440 2.36 8.43 4.75
N LEU A 441 1.81 7.43 4.06
CA LEU A 441 0.76 7.60 3.05
C LEU A 441 -0.48 8.27 3.68
N THR A 442 -1.04 7.69 4.73
CA THR A 442 -2.30 8.16 5.33
C THR A 442 -2.18 9.49 6.09
N GLU A 443 -0.99 9.83 6.57
CA GLU A 443 -0.69 11.12 7.21
C GLU A 443 -0.49 12.25 6.19
N ASN A 444 0.06 11.95 5.00
CA ASN A 444 0.27 12.94 3.94
C ASN A 444 -0.95 13.17 3.06
N ILE A 445 -1.96 12.30 3.12
CA ILE A 445 -3.12 12.33 2.24
C ILE A 445 -4.40 12.75 2.98
N GLY A 446 -5.27 13.45 2.25
CA GLY A 446 -6.59 13.90 2.72
C GLY A 446 -7.53 12.75 3.11
N ILE A 447 -8.63 13.07 3.79
CA ILE A 447 -9.56 12.07 4.34
C ILE A 447 -10.30 11.29 3.24
N LYS A 448 -10.64 11.94 2.11
CA LYS A 448 -11.48 11.36 1.05
C LYS A 448 -10.84 10.17 0.29
N PRO A 449 -9.59 10.24 -0.24
CA PRO A 449 -8.98 9.11 -0.94
C PRO A 449 -8.31 8.07 -0.01
N ARG A 450 -8.24 8.35 1.31
CA ARG A 450 -7.49 7.54 2.28
C ARG A 450 -7.87 6.05 2.25
N SER A 451 -9.15 5.74 2.17
CA SER A 451 -9.64 4.36 2.21
C SER A 451 -9.23 3.56 0.98
N TRP A 452 -9.43 4.12 -0.22
CA TRP A 452 -9.03 3.45 -1.47
C TRP A 452 -7.51 3.31 -1.59
N MET A 453 -6.74 4.32 -1.21
CA MET A 453 -5.28 4.24 -1.21
C MET A 453 -4.73 3.24 -0.18
N SER A 454 -5.45 3.04 0.93
CA SER A 454 -5.16 1.97 1.91
C SER A 454 -5.38 0.57 1.34
N ILE A 455 -6.35 0.42 0.43
CA ILE A 455 -6.58 -0.85 -0.29
C ILE A 455 -5.46 -1.08 -1.30
N VAL A 456 -5.07 -0.07 -2.07
CA VAL A 456 -3.99 -0.19 -3.06
C VAL A 456 -2.66 -0.58 -2.40
N ILE A 457 -2.27 0.10 -1.31
CA ILE A 457 -1.03 -0.26 -0.60
C ILE A 457 -1.12 -1.68 -0.02
N THR A 458 -2.29 -2.16 0.37
CA THR A 458 -2.47 -3.55 0.83
C THR A 458 -2.39 -4.55 -0.34
N ALA A 459 -3.02 -4.25 -1.47
CA ALA A 459 -3.03 -5.08 -2.68
C ALA A 459 -1.66 -5.17 -3.37
N SER A 460 -0.73 -4.26 -3.06
CA SER A 460 0.64 -4.31 -3.60
C SER A 460 1.45 -5.53 -3.14
N TYR A 461 1.17 -6.11 -1.96
CA TYR A 461 1.85 -7.33 -1.52
C TYR A 461 1.52 -8.55 -2.42
N PRO A 462 0.24 -8.85 -2.73
CA PRO A 462 -0.12 -9.86 -3.72
C PRO A 462 0.44 -9.65 -5.13
N ILE A 463 0.61 -8.40 -5.57
CA ILE A 463 1.27 -8.10 -6.85
C ILE A 463 2.72 -8.63 -6.83
N GLY A 464 3.41 -8.50 -5.69
CA GLY A 464 4.71 -9.15 -5.49
C GLY A 464 4.64 -10.67 -5.62
N MET A 465 3.58 -11.33 -5.15
CA MET A 465 3.45 -12.78 -5.31
C MET A 465 3.26 -13.20 -6.78
N LEU A 466 2.50 -12.44 -7.56
CA LEU A 466 2.30 -12.69 -9.00
C LEU A 466 3.62 -12.56 -9.77
N LEU A 467 4.36 -11.49 -9.51
CA LEU A 467 5.64 -11.24 -10.15
C LEU A 467 6.73 -12.24 -9.66
N LEU A 468 6.64 -12.78 -8.44
CA LEU A 468 7.47 -13.90 -7.95
C LEU A 468 7.17 -15.17 -8.75
N ALA A 469 5.89 -15.51 -8.92
CA ALA A 469 5.48 -16.66 -9.72
C ALA A 469 5.98 -16.54 -11.17
N LEU A 470 5.90 -15.34 -11.75
CA LEU A 470 6.47 -15.04 -13.07
C LEU A 470 7.98 -15.26 -13.09
N SER A 471 8.72 -14.77 -12.10
CA SER A 471 10.18 -14.94 -12.01
C SER A 471 10.56 -16.43 -11.88
N ALA A 472 9.84 -17.17 -11.05
CA ALA A 472 10.05 -18.60 -10.82
C ALA A 472 9.70 -19.47 -12.05
N ASN A 473 8.91 -18.95 -12.99
CA ASN A 473 8.65 -19.63 -14.27
C ASN A 473 9.89 -19.64 -15.19
N PHE A 474 10.77 -18.64 -15.08
CA PHE A 474 11.99 -18.54 -15.88
C PHE A 474 13.23 -19.01 -15.13
N LEU A 475 13.29 -18.77 -13.82
CA LEU A 475 14.46 -19.03 -12.98
C LEU A 475 14.20 -20.24 -12.07
N HIS A 476 14.77 -21.37 -12.47
CA HIS A 476 14.56 -22.65 -11.80
C HIS A 476 15.53 -22.90 -10.63
N PHE A 477 16.75 -22.34 -10.69
CA PHE A 477 17.72 -22.44 -9.61
C PHE A 477 17.43 -21.40 -8.52
N TRP A 478 17.46 -21.83 -7.26
CA TRP A 478 17.00 -21.01 -6.15
C TRP A 478 17.88 -19.78 -5.91
N ARG A 479 19.20 -19.87 -6.18
CA ARG A 479 20.14 -18.75 -6.04
C ARG A 479 19.91 -17.66 -7.09
N TYR A 480 19.64 -18.04 -8.34
CA TYR A 480 19.29 -17.08 -9.39
C TYR A 480 17.91 -16.46 -9.15
N LEU A 481 16.95 -17.25 -8.66
CA LEU A 481 15.67 -16.72 -8.22
C LEU A 481 15.87 -15.70 -7.09
N GLN A 482 16.65 -16.01 -6.05
CA GLN A 482 16.94 -15.04 -4.97
C GLN A 482 17.65 -13.77 -5.45
N LEU A 483 18.59 -13.92 -6.39
CA LEU A 483 19.27 -12.79 -7.00
C LEU A 483 18.27 -11.88 -7.75
N SER A 484 17.31 -12.45 -8.48
CA SER A 484 16.28 -11.67 -9.18
C SER A 484 15.34 -10.93 -8.23
N LEU A 485 15.14 -11.41 -7.00
CA LEU A 485 14.39 -10.70 -5.96
C LEU A 485 15.23 -9.62 -5.27
N THR A 486 16.54 -9.81 -5.19
CA THR A 486 17.48 -8.89 -4.52
C THR A 486 17.80 -7.66 -5.37
N ILE A 487 17.92 -7.80 -6.70
CA ILE A 487 18.22 -6.66 -7.59
C ILE A 487 17.19 -5.52 -7.44
N PRO A 488 15.86 -5.78 -7.49
CA PRO A 488 14.86 -4.74 -7.28
C PRO A 488 14.90 -4.11 -5.88
N ALA A 489 15.44 -4.79 -4.85
CA ALA A 489 15.57 -4.22 -3.51
C ALA A 489 16.50 -2.98 -3.48
N ALA A 490 17.46 -2.88 -4.41
CA ALA A 490 18.31 -1.70 -4.55
C ALA A 490 17.51 -0.42 -4.88
N SER A 491 16.35 -0.55 -5.52
CA SER A 491 15.45 0.59 -5.79
C SER A 491 14.94 1.26 -4.51
N LEU A 492 14.97 0.57 -3.36
CA LEU A 492 14.62 1.17 -2.07
C LEU A 492 15.55 2.33 -1.70
N ILE A 493 16.82 2.32 -2.13
CA ILE A 493 17.76 3.43 -1.91
C ILE A 493 17.23 4.71 -2.59
N PHE A 494 16.78 4.56 -3.84
CA PHE A 494 16.16 5.64 -4.59
C PHE A 494 14.88 6.11 -3.90
N ILE A 495 13.99 5.19 -3.49
CA ILE A 495 12.74 5.54 -2.81
C ILE A 495 13.02 6.31 -1.50
N VAL A 496 13.94 5.85 -0.67
CA VAL A 496 14.34 6.52 0.58
C VAL A 496 14.85 7.94 0.33
N TYR A 497 15.61 8.15 -0.74
CA TYR A 497 16.12 9.46 -1.12
C TYR A 497 14.98 10.46 -1.39
N TYR A 498 13.96 10.06 -2.15
CA TYR A 498 12.83 10.93 -2.51
C TYR A 498 11.77 11.06 -1.40
N MET A 499 11.66 10.08 -0.51
CA MET A 499 10.67 10.15 0.56
C MET A 499 10.98 11.29 1.53
N LYS A 500 9.93 11.99 1.94
CA LYS A 500 9.97 13.04 2.95
C LYS A 500 9.31 12.56 4.22
N GLU A 501 9.67 13.17 5.35
CA GLU A 501 9.03 12.87 6.63
C GLU A 501 7.58 13.39 6.67
N SER A 502 6.75 12.78 7.51
CA SER A 502 5.37 13.22 7.72
C SER A 502 5.31 14.62 8.36
N PRO A 503 4.64 15.59 7.71
CA PRO A 503 4.40 16.90 8.30
C PRO A 503 3.61 16.84 9.60
N ARG A 504 2.65 15.90 9.70
CA ARG A 504 1.85 15.72 10.92
C ARG A 504 2.71 15.25 12.08
N TRP A 505 3.63 14.31 11.83
CA TRP A 505 4.57 13.85 12.84
C TRP A 505 5.53 14.97 13.30
N LEU A 506 6.05 15.76 12.36
CA LEU A 506 6.95 16.87 12.67
C LEU A 506 6.27 17.95 13.54
N LEU A 507 5.02 18.30 13.23
CA LEU A 507 4.22 19.21 14.06
C LEU A 507 4.03 18.67 15.48
N ASN A 508 3.71 17.38 15.63
CA ASN A 508 3.54 16.75 16.94
C ASN A 508 4.86 16.68 17.76
N LYS A 509 6.01 16.85 17.12
CA LYS A 509 7.33 16.91 17.77
C LYS A 509 7.83 18.34 17.98
N ASN A 510 6.98 19.35 17.78
CA ASN A 510 7.34 20.76 17.81
C ASN A 510 8.46 21.13 16.81
N ARG A 511 8.65 20.33 15.75
CA ARG A 511 9.59 20.59 14.64
C ARG A 511 8.87 21.30 13.51
N GLU A 512 8.24 22.42 13.85
CA GLU A 512 7.37 23.15 12.94
C GLU A 512 8.12 23.61 11.70
N GLU A 513 9.33 24.18 11.84
CA GLU A 513 10.15 24.61 10.71
C GLU A 513 10.33 23.54 9.63
N GLU A 514 10.55 22.29 10.05
CA GLU A 514 10.76 21.18 9.15
C GLU A 514 9.45 20.70 8.51
N ALA A 515 8.36 20.69 9.28
CA ALA A 515 7.03 20.42 8.73
C ALA A 515 6.67 21.44 7.65
N TYR A 516 6.95 22.73 7.92
CA TYR A 516 6.78 23.83 6.97
C TYR A 516 7.71 23.68 5.75
N LYS A 517 8.99 23.34 5.95
CA LYS A 517 9.94 23.03 4.86
C LYS A 517 9.44 21.89 3.98
N ILE A 518 8.79 20.85 4.52
CA ILE A 518 8.31 19.71 3.74
C ILE A 518 7.02 20.04 2.98
N VAL A 519 6.03 20.63 3.65
CA VAL A 519 4.73 20.99 3.05
C VAL A 519 4.89 22.11 2.02
N PHE A 520 5.80 23.06 2.26
CA PHE A 520 5.95 24.27 1.45
C PHE A 520 7.30 24.37 0.71
N LYS A 521 8.15 23.31 0.76
CA LYS A 521 9.43 23.17 0.02
C LYS A 521 10.29 24.46 0.00
N THR A 522 10.44 25.16 1.13
CA THR A 522 11.11 26.48 1.26
C THR A 522 12.19 26.47 2.35
N ASN A 523 13.38 27.05 2.12
CA ASN A 523 14.49 27.13 3.09
C ASN A 523 14.49 28.37 4.02
N LYS A 524 13.47 29.22 3.95
CA LYS A 524 13.38 30.43 4.80
C LYS A 524 13.10 30.04 6.26
N SER A 525 13.91 30.54 7.17
CA SER A 525 13.71 30.46 8.63
C SER A 525 12.38 31.11 9.04
N ILE A 526 11.74 30.60 10.10
CA ILE A 526 10.43 31.08 10.58
C ILE A 526 10.50 32.54 11.10
N GLU A 527 11.70 33.10 11.29
CA GLU A 527 11.93 34.42 11.90
C GLU A 527 11.42 35.66 11.13
N GLN A 528 10.78 35.51 9.95
CA GLN A 528 10.18 36.66 9.25
C GLN A 528 8.65 36.61 9.16
N LEU A 529 8.00 35.70 9.89
CA LEU A 529 6.55 35.73 10.10
C LEU A 529 6.25 36.56 11.35
N PRO A 530 5.37 37.58 11.31
CA PRO A 530 4.87 38.20 12.54
C PRO A 530 3.93 37.19 13.22
N MET A 531 4.49 36.30 14.03
CA MET A 531 3.72 35.52 14.98
C MET A 531 3.35 36.45 16.13
N LYS A 532 2.09 36.87 16.14
CA LYS A 532 1.48 37.40 17.35
C LYS A 532 1.45 36.24 18.36
N LYS A 533 2.29 36.30 19.40
CA LYS A 533 2.08 35.48 20.60
C LYS A 533 0.78 35.97 21.22
N ASP A 534 -0.26 35.16 21.13
CA ASP A 534 -1.39 35.30 22.05
C ASP A 534 -0.90 34.80 23.41
N ASP A 535 -0.70 35.73 24.34
CA ASP A 535 -0.23 35.48 25.71
C ASP A 535 -1.24 34.74 26.60
N ASN A 536 -2.31 34.15 26.05
CA ASN A 536 -3.43 33.59 26.85
C ASN A 536 -3.77 32.12 26.61
N THR A 537 -2.89 31.31 26.02
CA THR A 537 -3.02 29.84 26.11
C THR A 537 -1.66 29.15 26.15
N ALA A 538 -0.90 29.41 27.22
CA ALA A 538 0.07 28.43 27.69
C ALA A 538 -0.69 27.22 28.25
N VAL A 539 -1.17 26.34 27.38
CA VAL A 539 -1.43 24.96 27.79
C VAL A 539 -0.05 24.34 27.93
N GLU A 540 0.44 24.25 29.17
CA GLU A 540 1.55 23.37 29.51
C GLU A 540 1.19 21.96 29.04
N VAL A 541 1.68 21.56 27.87
CA VAL A 541 1.75 20.15 27.51
C VAL A 541 2.81 19.56 28.43
N LYS A 542 2.38 18.98 29.55
CA LYS A 542 3.25 18.17 30.40
C LYS A 542 3.88 17.09 29.52
N VAL A 543 5.17 17.28 29.21
CA VAL A 543 5.98 16.23 28.59
C VAL A 543 6.14 15.14 29.64
N GLU A 544 5.26 14.17 29.57
CA GLU A 544 5.29 12.99 30.42
C GLU A 544 6.65 12.27 30.21
N PRO A 545 7.39 11.95 31.30
CA PRO A 545 8.71 11.35 31.18
C PRO A 545 8.63 10.00 30.45
N SER A 546 9.64 9.64 29.65
CA SER A 546 9.63 8.44 28.80
C SER A 546 9.29 7.11 29.52
N GLY A 547 9.38 7.05 30.86
CA GLY A 547 8.95 5.91 31.67
C GLY A 547 7.43 5.81 31.91
N SER A 548 6.66 6.90 31.78
CA SER A 548 5.19 6.88 31.95
C SER A 548 4.48 6.21 30.79
N LYS A 549 5.00 6.29 29.55
CA LYS A 549 4.40 5.66 28.37
C LYS A 549 4.34 4.13 28.47
N LEU A 550 5.38 3.50 29.01
CA LEU A 550 5.40 2.04 29.21
C LEU A 550 4.38 1.65 30.30
N LYS A 551 4.31 2.44 31.38
CA LYS A 551 3.35 2.24 32.47
C LYS A 551 1.90 2.44 32.00
N ASN A 552 1.65 3.43 31.16
CA ASN A 552 0.34 3.71 30.55
C ASN A 552 -0.05 2.60 29.56
N ALA A 553 0.86 2.14 28.70
CA ALA A 553 0.61 1.00 27.82
C ALA A 553 0.31 -0.29 28.61
N PHE A 554 1.03 -0.55 29.69
CA PHE A 554 0.76 -1.70 30.56
C PHE A 554 -0.60 -1.56 31.27
N SER A 555 -0.94 -0.36 31.72
CA SER A 555 -2.25 -0.06 32.31
C SER A 555 -3.40 -0.23 31.31
N GLU A 556 -3.24 0.15 30.05
CA GLU A 556 -4.23 -0.07 28.99
C GLU A 556 -4.41 -1.56 28.67
N ILE A 557 -3.31 -2.32 28.61
CA ILE A 557 -3.36 -3.78 28.43
C ILE A 557 -4.06 -4.44 29.63
N CYS A 558 -3.74 -4.03 30.86
CA CYS A 558 -4.47 -4.50 32.04
C CYS A 558 -5.96 -4.12 32.00
N GLY A 559 -6.29 -2.93 31.49
CA GLY A 559 -7.67 -2.49 31.28
C GLY A 559 -8.45 -3.36 30.29
N LEU A 560 -7.78 -3.89 29.25
CA LEU A 560 -8.37 -4.80 28.27
C LEU A 560 -8.87 -6.11 28.91
N TYR A 561 -8.13 -6.63 29.89
CA TYR A 561 -8.46 -7.87 30.60
C TYR A 561 -9.16 -7.66 31.95
N GLY A 562 -9.35 -6.40 32.38
CA GLY A 562 -9.90 -6.06 33.68
C GLY A 562 -11.40 -6.30 33.83
N SER A 563 -12.20 -6.09 32.78
CA SER A 563 -13.63 -6.39 32.77
C SER A 563 -13.91 -7.74 32.11
N SER A 564 -14.84 -8.53 32.67
CA SER A 564 -15.26 -9.81 32.09
C SER A 564 -15.78 -9.66 30.64
N GLN A 565 -16.45 -8.54 30.34
CA GLN A 565 -16.94 -8.26 28.99
C GLN A 565 -15.82 -7.96 27.99
N TYR A 566 -14.88 -7.06 28.34
CA TYR A 566 -13.75 -6.72 27.47
C TYR A 566 -12.78 -7.89 27.30
N ARG A 567 -12.57 -8.68 28.37
CA ARG A 567 -11.79 -9.91 28.31
C ARG A 567 -12.39 -10.92 27.31
N LYS A 568 -13.71 -11.13 27.35
CA LYS A 568 -14.39 -12.01 26.38
C LYS A 568 -14.20 -11.50 24.94
N LEU A 569 -14.41 -10.21 24.69
CA LEU A 569 -14.22 -9.62 23.37
C LEU A 569 -12.77 -9.75 22.88
N ALA A 570 -11.80 -9.50 23.77
CA ALA A 570 -10.38 -9.56 23.46
C ALA A 570 -9.97 -10.98 23.08
N LEU A 571 -10.35 -11.99 23.87
CA LEU A 571 -10.05 -13.39 23.59
C LEU A 571 -10.63 -13.87 22.24
N ILE A 572 -11.86 -13.46 21.91
CA ILE A 572 -12.46 -13.80 20.61
C ILE A 572 -11.68 -13.12 19.48
N CYS A 573 -11.34 -11.83 19.61
CA CYS A 573 -10.55 -11.12 18.59
C CYS A 573 -9.16 -11.76 18.44
N HIS A 574 -8.47 -12.05 19.53
CA HIS A 574 -7.17 -12.73 19.56
C HIS A 574 -7.23 -14.07 18.82
N PHE A 575 -8.24 -14.88 19.10
CA PHE A 575 -8.43 -16.16 18.42
C PHE A 575 -8.74 -15.97 16.93
N SER A 576 -9.61 -15.03 16.54
CA SER A 576 -9.91 -14.74 15.13
C SER A 576 -8.68 -14.27 14.36
N PHE A 577 -7.83 -13.42 14.96
CA PHE A 577 -6.57 -12.97 14.37
C PHE A 577 -5.57 -14.13 14.23
N PHE A 578 -5.43 -14.97 15.26
CA PHE A 578 -4.60 -16.16 15.22
C PHE A 578 -5.01 -17.10 14.08
N VAL A 579 -6.29 -17.48 14.02
CA VAL A 579 -6.82 -18.41 13.02
C VAL A 579 -6.72 -17.84 11.61
N SER A 580 -7.04 -16.56 11.41
CA SER A 580 -6.91 -15.94 10.08
C SER A 580 -5.47 -15.99 9.58
N SER A 581 -4.51 -15.63 10.43
CA SER A 581 -3.09 -15.62 10.07
C SER A 581 -2.53 -17.03 9.88
N LEU A 582 -2.83 -17.95 10.81
CA LEU A 582 -2.44 -19.36 10.69
C LEU A 582 -2.94 -19.94 9.37
N SER A 583 -4.24 -19.83 9.09
CA SER A 583 -4.86 -20.38 7.88
C SER A 583 -4.38 -19.68 6.61
N TYR A 584 -4.08 -18.38 6.66
CA TYR A 584 -3.51 -17.65 5.52
C TYR A 584 -2.14 -18.22 5.12
N TYR A 585 -1.25 -18.41 6.10
CA TYR A 585 0.09 -18.94 5.82
C TYR A 585 0.07 -20.45 5.56
N VAL A 586 -0.75 -21.25 6.26
CA VAL A 586 -0.90 -22.68 5.96
C VAL A 586 -1.34 -22.84 4.51
N THR A 587 -2.42 -22.18 4.08
CA THR A 587 -2.88 -22.23 2.68
C THR A 587 -1.95 -21.54 1.68
N ALA A 588 -0.99 -20.71 2.11
CA ALA A 588 0.02 -20.16 1.21
C ALA A 588 1.18 -21.14 0.96
N LEU A 589 1.49 -21.97 1.94
CA LEU A 589 2.68 -22.84 1.94
C LEU A 589 2.36 -24.29 1.56
N ASN A 590 1.08 -24.69 1.53
CA ASN A 590 0.64 -26.09 1.38
C ASN A 590 0.78 -26.68 -0.03
N ALA A 591 1.51 -26.04 -0.96
CA ALA A 591 1.60 -26.47 -2.36
C ALA A 591 2.08 -27.93 -2.50
N ASP A 592 3.05 -28.34 -1.66
CA ASP A 592 3.64 -29.68 -1.68
C ASP A 592 2.63 -30.75 -1.24
N ASN A 593 1.94 -30.54 -0.12
CA ASN A 593 0.95 -31.49 0.40
C ASN A 593 -0.24 -31.66 -0.56
N LEU A 594 -0.60 -30.62 -1.32
CA LEU A 594 -1.67 -30.68 -2.31
C LEU A 594 -1.20 -31.17 -3.69
N SER A 595 0.09 -31.50 -3.85
CA SER A 595 0.70 -31.90 -5.13
C SER A 595 0.47 -30.88 -6.26
N ALA A 596 0.36 -29.60 -5.90
CA ALA A 596 0.04 -28.52 -6.82
C ALA A 596 1.28 -28.02 -7.57
N ASN A 597 1.10 -27.55 -8.81
CA ASN A 597 2.14 -26.80 -9.50
C ASN A 597 2.41 -25.49 -8.74
N ARG A 598 3.63 -25.30 -8.24
CA ARG A 598 3.99 -24.16 -7.35
C ARG A 598 3.83 -22.80 -8.02
N VAL A 599 4.14 -22.68 -9.32
CA VAL A 599 4.00 -21.42 -10.08
C VAL A 599 2.54 -21.04 -10.17
N VAL A 600 1.69 -21.97 -10.61
CA VAL A 600 0.24 -21.76 -10.71
C VAL A 600 -0.35 -21.50 -9.34
N TYR A 601 0.05 -22.26 -8.32
CA TYR A 601 -0.44 -22.11 -6.95
C TYR A 601 -0.16 -20.73 -6.38
N VAL A 602 1.10 -20.26 -6.45
CA VAL A 602 1.46 -18.91 -5.95
C VAL A 602 0.76 -17.82 -6.78
N ALA A 603 0.66 -17.97 -8.10
CA ALA A 603 -0.07 -17.03 -8.94
C ALA A 603 -1.56 -16.95 -8.55
N SER A 604 -2.22 -18.10 -8.37
CA SER A 604 -3.61 -18.17 -7.91
C SER A 604 -3.78 -17.54 -6.53
N THR A 605 -2.86 -17.78 -5.59
CA THR A 605 -2.93 -17.14 -4.26
C THR A 605 -2.86 -15.61 -4.33
N GLY A 606 -1.99 -15.06 -5.20
CA GLY A 606 -1.88 -13.62 -5.40
C GLY A 606 -3.14 -13.02 -6.03
N PHE A 607 -3.69 -13.66 -7.05
CA PHE A 607 -4.93 -13.22 -7.69
C PHE A 607 -6.12 -13.23 -6.71
N VAL A 608 -6.27 -14.33 -5.95
CA VAL A 608 -7.34 -14.49 -4.96
C VAL A 608 -7.25 -13.43 -3.86
N ASP A 609 -6.05 -13.10 -3.39
CA ASP A 609 -5.88 -12.08 -2.34
C ASP A 609 -6.33 -10.69 -2.84
N ILE A 610 -5.95 -10.30 -4.07
CA ILE A 610 -6.41 -9.04 -4.68
C ILE A 610 -7.93 -9.02 -4.77
N PHE A 611 -8.53 -10.10 -5.29
CA PHE A 611 -9.96 -10.22 -5.44
C PHE A 611 -10.69 -10.18 -4.08
N ALA A 612 -10.16 -10.83 -3.06
CA ALA A 612 -10.69 -10.81 -1.70
C ALA A 612 -10.73 -9.40 -1.10
N TYR A 613 -9.65 -8.61 -1.27
CA TYR A 613 -9.64 -7.22 -0.79
C TYR A 613 -10.70 -6.35 -1.46
N LEU A 614 -10.89 -6.49 -2.78
CA LEU A 614 -11.92 -5.74 -3.53
C LEU A 614 -13.34 -6.13 -3.10
N CYS A 615 -13.63 -7.44 -3.03
CA CYS A 615 -14.94 -7.94 -2.63
C CYS A 615 -15.29 -7.59 -1.18
N THR A 616 -14.30 -7.53 -0.27
CA THR A 616 -14.53 -7.21 1.14
C THR A 616 -15.18 -5.83 1.31
N ILE A 617 -14.82 -4.85 0.47
CA ILE A 617 -15.42 -3.50 0.49
C ILE A 617 -16.93 -3.58 0.21
N ILE A 618 -17.30 -4.38 -0.79
CA ILE A 618 -18.69 -4.60 -1.19
C ILE A 618 -19.44 -5.34 -0.08
N ILE A 619 -18.86 -6.42 0.45
CA ILE A 619 -19.45 -7.24 1.52
C ILE A 619 -19.73 -6.37 2.77
N LEU A 620 -18.77 -5.55 3.20
CA LEU A 620 -18.90 -4.68 4.36
C LEU A 620 -19.98 -3.61 4.21
N LYS A 621 -20.24 -3.15 2.97
CA LYS A 621 -21.32 -2.19 2.66
C LYS A 621 -22.70 -2.79 2.93
N PHE A 622 -22.90 -4.05 2.55
CA PHE A 622 -24.23 -4.69 2.60
C PHE A 622 -24.47 -5.49 3.88
N VAL A 623 -23.53 -6.33 4.32
CA VAL A 623 -23.79 -7.42 5.28
C VAL A 623 -23.54 -7.02 6.74
N GLY A 624 -22.71 -5.99 7.01
CA GLY A 624 -22.30 -5.63 8.37
C GLY A 624 -21.12 -6.47 8.88
N ARG A 625 -20.49 -6.11 10.00
CA ARG A 625 -19.17 -6.67 10.38
C ARG A 625 -19.30 -8.04 11.02
N LYS A 626 -20.31 -8.22 11.89
CA LYS A 626 -20.54 -9.46 12.62
C LYS A 626 -20.87 -10.59 11.65
N TYR A 627 -21.88 -10.40 10.81
CA TYR A 627 -22.35 -11.41 9.87
C TYR A 627 -21.29 -11.70 8.80
N SER A 628 -20.57 -10.69 8.31
CA SER A 628 -19.45 -10.91 7.38
C SER A 628 -18.37 -11.80 8.00
N THR A 629 -17.97 -11.52 9.24
CA THR A 629 -16.94 -12.32 9.94
C THR A 629 -17.38 -13.77 10.12
N PHE A 630 -18.60 -13.99 10.60
CA PHE A 630 -19.19 -15.32 10.76
C PHE A 630 -19.24 -16.08 9.42
N SER A 631 -19.85 -15.47 8.39
CA SER A 631 -20.06 -16.12 7.10
C SER A 631 -18.77 -16.43 6.37
N LEU A 632 -17.77 -15.55 6.41
CA LEU A 632 -16.48 -15.76 5.74
C LEU A 632 -15.66 -16.88 6.40
N PHE A 633 -15.63 -16.94 7.73
CA PHE A 633 -14.99 -18.04 8.44
C PHE A 633 -15.74 -19.37 8.26
N ALA A 634 -17.08 -19.35 8.31
CA ALA A 634 -17.89 -20.53 8.06
C ALA A 634 -17.66 -21.07 6.64
N PHE A 635 -17.70 -20.19 5.63
CA PHE A 635 -17.41 -20.53 4.24
C PHE A 635 -16.01 -21.14 4.08
N SER A 636 -14.99 -20.48 4.62
CA SER A 636 -13.62 -20.98 4.52
C SER A 636 -13.44 -22.33 5.22
N GLY A 637 -13.99 -22.48 6.43
CA GLY A 637 -13.91 -23.70 7.21
C GLY A 637 -14.56 -24.89 6.50
N LEU A 638 -15.76 -24.68 5.94
CA LEU A 638 -16.46 -25.71 5.16
C LEU A 638 -15.68 -26.10 3.90
N CYS A 639 -15.13 -25.12 3.17
CA CYS A 639 -14.29 -25.41 1.98
C CYS A 639 -13.03 -26.20 2.34
N LEU A 640 -12.34 -25.89 3.44
CA LEU A 640 -11.15 -26.64 3.85
C LEU A 640 -11.47 -28.07 4.30
N LEU A 641 -12.61 -28.27 4.97
CA LEU A 641 -13.03 -29.60 5.42
C LEU A 641 -13.57 -30.46 4.27
N SER A 642 -14.17 -29.86 3.23
CA SER A 642 -14.64 -30.62 2.08
C SER A 642 -13.51 -31.26 1.27
N LEU A 643 -12.27 -30.78 1.41
CA LEU A 643 -11.09 -31.41 0.80
C LEU A 643 -10.89 -32.88 1.21
N LEU A 644 -11.35 -33.27 2.40
CA LEU A 644 -11.30 -34.66 2.88
C LEU A 644 -12.16 -35.62 2.05
N ALA A 645 -13.19 -35.11 1.37
CA ALA A 645 -14.09 -35.92 0.56
C ALA A 645 -13.58 -36.11 -0.88
N ILE A 646 -12.49 -35.44 -1.27
CA ILE A 646 -11.98 -35.44 -2.64
C ILE A 646 -10.85 -36.47 -2.75
N PRO A 647 -10.89 -37.37 -3.75
CA PRO A 647 -9.79 -38.30 -3.98
C PRO A 647 -8.49 -37.56 -4.34
N ARG A 648 -7.35 -38.13 -3.93
CA ARG A 648 -6.02 -37.50 -4.06
C ARG A 648 -5.64 -37.15 -5.50
N ASP A 649 -6.14 -37.89 -6.47
CA ASP A 649 -5.87 -37.68 -7.90
C ASP A 649 -6.54 -36.41 -8.45
N GLY A 650 -7.54 -35.86 -7.74
CA GLY A 650 -8.29 -34.67 -8.11
C GLY A 650 -7.59 -33.35 -7.79
N VAL A 651 -6.29 -33.21 -8.06
CA VAL A 651 -5.46 -32.05 -7.65
C VAL A 651 -6.08 -30.69 -8.04
N THR A 652 -6.62 -30.56 -9.25
CA THR A 652 -7.26 -29.31 -9.72
C THR A 652 -8.44 -28.90 -8.84
N TRP A 653 -9.28 -29.85 -8.43
CA TRP A 653 -10.43 -29.59 -7.57
C TRP A 653 -9.99 -29.22 -6.15
N ILE A 654 -8.99 -29.93 -5.62
CA ILE A 654 -8.40 -29.67 -4.30
C ILE A 654 -7.86 -28.24 -4.24
N VAL A 655 -7.05 -27.84 -5.23
CA VAL A 655 -6.48 -26.48 -5.29
C VAL A 655 -7.57 -25.43 -5.46
N SER A 656 -8.55 -25.65 -6.33
CA SER A 656 -9.64 -24.69 -6.56
C SER A 656 -10.45 -24.42 -5.29
N ILE A 657 -10.82 -25.47 -4.56
CA ILE A 657 -11.56 -25.34 -3.29
C ILE A 657 -10.70 -24.69 -2.20
N ALA A 658 -9.40 -25.02 -2.15
CA ALA A 658 -8.46 -24.35 -1.25
C ALA A 658 -8.35 -22.84 -1.56
N MET A 659 -8.43 -22.43 -2.83
CA MET A 659 -8.44 -21.02 -3.24
C MET A 659 -9.74 -20.30 -2.83
N PHE A 660 -10.90 -20.96 -2.91
CA PHE A 660 -12.13 -20.42 -2.34
C PHE A 660 -12.04 -20.25 -0.82
N ALA A 661 -11.49 -21.24 -0.11
CA ALA A 661 -11.23 -21.10 1.32
C ALA A 661 -10.30 -19.92 1.63
N ARG A 662 -9.25 -19.75 0.83
CA ARG A 662 -8.29 -18.64 0.95
C ARG A 662 -8.97 -17.28 0.77
N PHE A 663 -9.85 -17.12 -0.22
CA PHE A 663 -10.65 -15.91 -0.38
C PHE A 663 -11.38 -15.54 0.93
N GLY A 664 -12.03 -16.52 1.55
CA GLY A 664 -12.72 -16.34 2.83
C GLY A 664 -11.79 -15.90 3.96
N ILE A 665 -10.58 -16.46 4.05
CA ILE A 665 -9.57 -16.11 5.07
C ILE A 665 -9.04 -14.69 4.86
N THR A 666 -8.67 -14.33 3.63
CA THR A 666 -8.12 -13.00 3.33
C THR A 666 -9.17 -11.91 3.56
N ALA A 667 -10.42 -12.17 3.17
CA ALA A 667 -11.54 -11.29 3.45
C ALA A 667 -11.84 -11.20 4.97
N SER A 668 -11.85 -12.33 5.69
CA SER A 668 -12.13 -12.33 7.13
C SER A 668 -11.09 -11.55 7.92
N TYR A 669 -9.80 -11.65 7.58
CA TYR A 669 -8.73 -10.88 8.24
C TYR A 669 -8.98 -9.36 8.15
N SER A 670 -9.40 -8.88 6.99
CA SER A 670 -9.71 -7.47 6.74
C SER A 670 -10.93 -6.99 7.56
N VAL A 671 -11.99 -7.80 7.59
CA VAL A 671 -13.21 -7.52 8.38
C VAL A 671 -12.91 -7.55 9.87
N VAL A 672 -12.20 -8.57 10.36
CA VAL A 672 -11.84 -8.74 11.77
C VAL A 672 -11.00 -7.56 12.26
N THR A 673 -10.05 -7.08 11.45
CA THR A 673 -9.25 -5.89 11.78
C THR A 673 -10.13 -4.66 12.01
N LEU A 674 -11.10 -4.41 11.12
CA LEU A 674 -12.03 -3.29 11.27
C LEU A 674 -12.98 -3.49 12.45
N HIS A 675 -13.54 -4.69 12.61
CA HIS A 675 -14.49 -5.01 13.67
C HIS A 675 -13.85 -4.86 15.04
N THR A 676 -12.62 -5.33 15.24
CA THR A 676 -11.87 -5.12 16.49
C THR A 676 -11.68 -3.62 16.78
N ALA A 677 -11.37 -2.79 15.78
CA ALA A 677 -11.25 -1.35 15.98
C ALA A 677 -12.57 -0.71 16.47
N GLU A 678 -13.71 -1.17 15.97
CA GLU A 678 -15.05 -0.67 16.29
C GLU A 678 -15.63 -1.26 17.60
N LEU A 679 -15.13 -2.41 18.07
CA LEU A 679 -15.62 -3.09 19.28
C LEU A 679 -15.21 -2.40 20.56
N PHE A 680 -13.96 -1.90 20.62
CA PHE A 680 -13.37 -1.33 21.82
C PHE A 680 -13.48 0.21 21.87
N PRO A 681 -13.61 0.79 23.09
CA PRO A 681 -13.62 2.22 23.27
C PRO A 681 -12.27 2.84 22.89
N THR A 682 -12.25 4.15 22.60
CA THR A 682 -11.10 4.85 22.03
C THR A 682 -9.82 4.73 22.87
N ASN A 683 -9.94 4.64 24.20
CA ASN A 683 -8.81 4.46 25.13
C ASN A 683 -8.21 3.04 25.14
N LEU A 684 -8.94 2.02 24.67
CA LEU A 684 -8.46 0.63 24.63
C LEU A 684 -8.25 0.11 23.20
N ARG A 685 -8.71 0.85 22.18
CA ARG A 685 -8.73 0.45 20.76
C ARG A 685 -7.36 0.07 20.23
N SER A 686 -6.37 0.93 20.42
CA SER A 686 -4.99 0.70 19.92
C SER A 686 -4.35 -0.52 20.59
N SER A 687 -4.56 -0.68 21.89
CA SER A 687 -4.06 -1.82 22.67
C SER A 687 -4.75 -3.14 22.27
N ALA A 688 -6.06 -3.13 21.98
CA ALA A 688 -6.79 -4.30 21.49
C ALA A 688 -6.32 -4.75 20.09
N LEU A 689 -6.17 -3.80 19.14
CA LEU A 689 -5.64 -4.09 17.81
C LEU A 689 -4.19 -4.56 17.87
N GLY A 690 -3.34 -3.90 18.66
CA GLY A 690 -1.93 -4.25 18.82
C GLY A 690 -1.72 -5.66 19.37
N THR A 691 -2.42 -6.00 20.45
CA THR A 691 -2.35 -7.36 21.05
C THR A 691 -2.93 -8.43 20.11
N SER A 692 -3.99 -8.12 19.36
CA SER A 692 -4.55 -9.06 18.38
C SER A 692 -3.62 -9.30 17.18
N SER A 693 -3.02 -8.24 16.65
CA SER A 693 -2.01 -8.35 15.59
C SER A 693 -0.76 -9.11 16.05
N THR A 694 -0.35 -8.93 17.31
CA THR A 694 0.75 -9.66 17.95
C THR A 694 0.45 -11.16 17.96
N ILE A 695 -0.76 -11.55 18.34
CA ILE A 695 -1.20 -12.96 18.36
C ILE A 695 -1.39 -13.54 16.95
N ALA A 696 -1.80 -12.74 15.95
CA ALA A 696 -1.80 -13.19 14.56
C ALA A 696 -0.41 -13.67 14.10
N HIS A 697 0.67 -13.01 14.53
CA HIS A 697 2.00 -13.46 14.15
C HIS A 697 2.40 -14.81 14.76
N VAL A 698 1.90 -15.16 15.94
CA VAL A 698 2.08 -16.51 16.51
C VAL A 698 1.48 -17.56 15.57
N GLY A 699 0.33 -17.27 14.95
CA GLY A 699 -0.25 -18.11 13.90
C GLY A 699 0.69 -18.25 12.69
N SER A 700 1.28 -17.15 12.22
CA SER A 700 2.22 -17.17 11.09
C SER A 700 3.55 -17.88 11.36
N ILE A 701 4.02 -17.88 12.62
CA ILE A 701 5.22 -18.61 13.05
C ILE A 701 4.93 -20.11 13.12
N SER A 702 3.72 -20.48 13.54
CA SER A 702 3.29 -21.88 13.67
C SER A 702 2.97 -22.53 12.32
N ALA A 703 2.51 -21.75 11.33
CA ALA A 703 2.07 -22.24 10.02
C ALA A 703 3.06 -23.16 9.26
N PRO A 704 4.35 -22.82 9.09
CA PRO A 704 5.28 -23.70 8.39
C PRO A 704 5.48 -25.04 9.11
N PHE A 705 5.44 -25.08 10.44
CA PHE A 705 5.49 -26.34 11.18
C PHE A 705 4.22 -27.16 10.98
N VAL A 706 3.05 -26.52 10.94
CA VAL A 706 1.79 -27.21 10.60
C VAL A 706 1.86 -27.83 9.20
N VAL A 707 2.39 -27.10 8.21
CA VAL A 707 2.47 -27.58 6.82
C VAL A 707 3.52 -28.68 6.65
N ASP A 708 4.76 -28.41 7.05
CA ASP A 708 5.88 -29.29 6.72
C ASP A 708 6.01 -30.47 7.68
N TYR A 709 5.75 -30.26 8.98
CA TYR A 709 5.89 -31.31 9.99
C TYR A 709 4.64 -32.17 10.08
N LEU A 710 3.45 -31.56 10.21
CA LEU A 710 2.20 -32.33 10.30
C LEU A 710 1.75 -32.89 8.94
N GLY A 711 2.07 -32.22 7.83
CA GLY A 711 1.77 -32.70 6.48
C GLY A 711 2.48 -34.01 6.11
N LYS A 712 3.62 -34.31 6.75
CA LYS A 712 4.33 -35.60 6.61
C LYS A 712 3.51 -36.78 7.10
N PHE A 713 2.75 -36.61 8.18
CA PHE A 713 1.93 -37.68 8.74
C PHE A 713 0.72 -37.96 7.85
N ALA A 714 0.05 -36.89 7.40
CA ALA A 714 -0.96 -36.98 6.36
C ALA A 714 -1.18 -35.63 5.68
N TRP A 715 -1.33 -35.67 4.35
CA TRP A 715 -1.43 -34.48 3.50
C TRP A 715 -2.60 -33.54 3.83
N TYR A 716 -3.68 -34.06 4.40
CA TYR A 716 -4.90 -33.31 4.73
C TYR A 716 -4.88 -32.64 6.12
N ILE A 717 -3.97 -33.05 7.03
CA ILE A 717 -3.93 -32.53 8.41
C ILE A 717 -3.84 -30.99 8.47
N PRO A 718 -2.96 -30.32 7.70
CA PRO A 718 -2.85 -28.86 7.73
C PRO A 718 -4.19 -28.17 7.42
N THR A 719 -4.88 -28.65 6.37
CA THR A 719 -6.18 -28.09 5.95
C THR A 719 -7.29 -28.41 6.93
N THR A 720 -7.30 -29.58 7.58
CA THR A 720 -8.30 -29.94 8.60
C THR A 720 -8.16 -29.09 9.86
N ILE A 721 -6.94 -28.82 10.32
CA ILE A 721 -6.68 -27.93 11.48
C ILE A 721 -7.21 -26.52 11.17
N CYS A 722 -6.88 -25.97 10.00
CA CYS A 722 -7.37 -24.67 9.58
C CYS A 722 -8.89 -24.64 9.40
N GLY A 723 -9.50 -25.69 8.84
CA GLY A 723 -10.94 -25.79 8.63
C GLY A 723 -11.73 -25.82 9.94
N THR A 724 -11.35 -26.69 10.87
CA THR A 724 -11.99 -26.82 12.18
C THR A 724 -11.85 -25.55 13.02
N THR A 725 -10.66 -24.96 13.07
CA THR A 725 -10.42 -23.72 13.82
C THR A 725 -11.11 -22.51 13.19
N ALA A 726 -11.22 -22.44 11.85
CA ALA A 726 -12.01 -21.42 11.16
C ALA A 726 -13.50 -21.49 11.50
N LEU A 727 -14.11 -22.69 11.50
CA LEU A 727 -15.50 -22.85 11.92
C LEU A 727 -15.73 -22.38 13.36
N LEU A 728 -14.83 -22.77 14.28
CA LEU A 728 -14.89 -22.32 15.65
C LEU A 728 -14.77 -20.80 15.77
N ALA A 729 -13.85 -20.18 15.03
CA ALA A 729 -13.67 -18.73 15.00
C ALA A 729 -14.93 -18.02 14.48
N GLY A 730 -15.59 -18.58 13.45
CA GLY A 730 -16.88 -18.10 12.96
C GLY A 730 -17.96 -18.14 14.03
N ILE A 731 -18.15 -19.28 14.68
CA ILE A 731 -19.14 -19.46 15.77
C ILE A 731 -18.90 -18.47 16.91
N LEU A 732 -17.65 -18.30 17.34
CA LEU A 732 -17.28 -17.34 18.37
C LEU A 732 -17.54 -15.89 17.91
N ALA A 733 -17.22 -15.55 16.66
CA ALA A 733 -17.49 -14.24 16.08
C ALA A 733 -18.99 -13.91 16.01
N ALA A 734 -19.86 -14.93 15.86
CA ALA A 734 -21.31 -14.74 15.92
C ALA A 734 -21.81 -14.27 17.30
N THR A 735 -21.00 -14.41 18.36
CA THR A 735 -21.33 -13.88 19.70
C THR A 735 -20.95 -12.41 19.86
N LEU A 736 -20.19 -11.83 18.91
CA LEU A 736 -19.81 -10.42 18.94
C LEU A 736 -21.02 -9.51 18.61
N PRO A 737 -21.03 -8.27 19.12
CA PRO A 737 -22.05 -7.29 18.76
C PRO A 737 -21.81 -6.72 17.36
N GLU A 738 -22.91 -6.39 16.66
CA GLU A 738 -22.86 -5.69 15.37
C GLU A 738 -22.54 -4.19 15.56
N THR A 739 -21.69 -3.67 14.69
CA THR A 739 -21.11 -2.31 14.73
C THR A 739 -21.49 -1.45 13.52
N LYS A 740 -22.14 -2.02 12.49
CA LYS A 740 -22.65 -1.26 11.33
C LYS A 740 -23.49 -0.05 11.77
N GLN A 741 -23.14 1.13 11.27
CA GLN A 741 -23.87 2.41 11.43
C GLN A 741 -24.06 2.91 12.89
N LYS A 742 -23.28 2.40 13.85
CA LYS A 742 -23.28 2.95 15.22
C LYS A 742 -22.22 4.05 15.35
N THR A 743 -22.61 5.19 15.92
CA THR A 743 -21.72 6.28 16.34
C THR A 743 -20.73 5.78 17.38
N LEU A 744 -19.47 6.22 17.27
CA LEU A 744 -18.38 5.78 18.16
C LEU A 744 -18.56 6.26 19.61
N ASP A 745 -19.42 7.24 19.86
CA ASP A 745 -19.64 7.88 21.17
C ASP A 745 -20.70 7.21 22.05
N ASP A 746 -21.43 6.19 21.56
CA ASP A 746 -22.58 5.61 22.28
C ASP A 746 -22.31 4.22 22.91
N LYS A 747 -21.13 4.02 23.50
CA LYS A 747 -20.86 2.82 24.31
C LYS A 747 -20.51 3.21 25.74
N LYS A 748 -21.56 3.44 26.54
CA LYS A 748 -21.49 3.42 28.01
C LYS A 748 -21.34 2.00 28.51
#